data_AF-A0A1H5BJN3-F1
#
_entry.id   AF-A0A1H5BJN3-F1
#
_cell.length_a   1.000
_cell.length_b   1.000
_cell.length_c   1.000
_cell.angle_alpha   90.00
_cell.angle_beta   90.00
_cell.angle_gamma   90.00
#
_symmetry.space_group_name_H-M   'P 1'
#
loop_
_entity.id
_entity.type
_entity.pdbx_description
1 polymer ?
#
loop_
_entity_poly.entity_id
_entity_poly.type
_entity_poly.pdbx_seq_one_letter_code
_entity_poly.pdbx_strand_id
1 'polypeptide(L)'
;MNLHKLYVTALLSLLFFNCSSEKTIPPNNNNVKVETLSSKILPEGGVELTGRIENVELELDYGFVIATHKNQTQNYPIITKTISGLKNGEFSLKIKNDLHKKYQYYFNAFAYTSNRKIYGLEKRFTSQGSTNPVIESVIPSIAHLGDTIIIKGKNFSNNFSVLFDKIKATVLIKSDSLTKAIVPIYPSGLRFSKITLEKKTGELDSADFKLYEPIVNAISPKYVHGSDILTFKGDHFDLRKNVNKVRMMFHSNYTFLEIISSTRNELKVKAPIHYYEFKPRFKLTSQAKEIDVNNFIEVKIPNIISCPKTIKFDTEYIVEGNNFPNIGYSFRPFSVQLNSHSHAKIDKATKEKLSLSISKNTSLRDFYIKNFSIEYLGKKTTFDTKVYIDEPMIFINNQETIKTHTYNGILFGLVYDFNSRGYFISKFDEIKKEFIIDQRNKLPTNSINTKFIAFYKDTFVFLKYENNINKLYSYNFSNKTTKTLADFPGENRFNALIEVVNDHLYFGLGSFTHHPVKYFGDIWKYSFTQNTWIKAIDFAEITSMNKAKRNPISFSVGNKLFFGAGQDGYHSDFWVYDTSTNKITKRGSLPFLKGGSSTIHPVVKGNKVFVFLDYLYSYDINSDKWATHNNFKDYGVTSGLFVHDNYIYKYSYKHGSGYYTHKLNNNYF
;
A
#
# COMPACT_ATOMS: atom_id res chain seq x y z
N MET A 1 48.17 -28.58 35.41
CA MET A 1 48.45 -27.19 35.81
C MET A 1 47.12 -26.51 36.11
N ASN A 2 46.52 -26.68 37.29
CA ASN A 2 46.90 -26.06 38.58
C ASN A 2 47.07 -24.55 38.49
N LEU A 3 46.05 -23.80 38.90
CA LEU A 3 46.19 -22.93 40.08
C LEU A 3 44.85 -22.87 40.83
N HIS A 4 44.94 -23.14 42.13
CA HIS A 4 43.88 -23.43 43.09
C HIS A 4 43.57 -22.18 43.93
N LYS A 5 42.32 -22.09 44.40
CA LYS A 5 41.89 -21.68 45.76
C LYS A 5 42.68 -20.59 46.50
N LEU A 6 42.09 -19.39 46.62
CA LEU A 6 42.23 -18.39 47.70
C LEU A 6 41.01 -17.44 47.47
N TYR A 7 39.96 -17.35 48.29
CA TYR A 7 39.89 -16.87 49.65
C TYR A 7 38.66 -17.47 50.36
N VAL A 8 38.90 -18.42 51.26
CA VAL A 8 38.02 -18.78 52.38
C VAL A 8 38.92 -18.62 53.60
N THR A 9 38.68 -17.60 54.42
CA THR A 9 39.02 -17.46 55.86
C THR A 9 39.21 -15.98 56.23
N ALA A 10 38.19 -15.35 56.82
CA ALA A 10 38.33 -14.29 57.84
C ALA A 10 36.94 -13.73 58.20
N LEU A 11 36.15 -14.49 58.98
CA LEU A 11 35.36 -13.99 60.11
C LEU A 11 34.73 -15.20 60.84
N LEU A 12 35.60 -16.02 61.43
CA LEU A 12 35.23 -17.04 62.41
C LEU A 12 36.05 -16.76 63.68
N SER A 13 35.73 -15.66 64.36
CA SER A 13 36.25 -15.34 65.69
C SER A 13 35.24 -14.43 66.38
N LEU A 14 34.80 -14.83 67.57
CA LEU A 14 33.72 -14.28 68.42
C LEU A 14 32.31 -14.88 68.23
N LEU A 15 32.22 -16.21 68.39
CA LEU A 15 31.04 -16.87 68.95
C LEU A 15 31.48 -17.77 70.13
N PHE A 16 32.11 -17.18 71.14
CA PHE A 16 32.18 -17.76 72.48
C PHE A 16 32.08 -16.63 73.50
N PHE A 17 31.26 -16.85 74.53
CA PHE A 17 30.82 -15.93 75.58
C PHE A 17 29.78 -14.89 75.20
N ASN A 18 28.55 -15.39 74.99
CA ASN A 18 27.50 -14.98 75.92
C ASN A 18 26.62 -16.19 76.22
N CYS A 19 27.17 -17.08 77.06
CA CYS A 19 26.33 -17.82 77.99
C CYS A 19 25.74 -16.76 78.93
N SER A 20 24.64 -16.11 78.52
CA SER A 20 23.75 -15.57 79.53
C SER A 20 23.25 -16.79 80.25
N SER A 21 23.77 -17.01 81.45
CA SER A 21 23.21 -17.95 82.41
C SER A 21 21.70 -17.99 82.22
N GLU A 22 21.12 -19.15 81.94
CA GLU A 22 19.72 -19.36 82.25
C GLU A 22 19.60 -18.98 83.73
N LYS A 23 19.08 -17.78 84.00
CA LYS A 23 18.64 -17.43 85.34
C LYS A 23 17.51 -18.41 85.59
N THR A 24 17.84 -19.52 86.24
CA THR A 24 16.88 -20.35 86.95
C THR A 24 16.15 -19.40 87.88
N ILE A 25 14.97 -18.96 87.47
CA ILE A 25 14.08 -18.13 88.27
C ILE A 25 13.79 -18.96 89.54
N PRO A 26 14.23 -18.54 90.74
CA PRO A 26 13.89 -19.25 91.98
C PRO A 26 12.36 -19.36 92.10
N PRO A 27 11.82 -20.34 92.84
CA PRO A 27 10.38 -20.52 92.98
C PRO A 27 9.80 -19.27 93.65
N ASN A 28 9.25 -18.36 92.84
CA ASN A 28 8.47 -17.24 93.33
C ASN A 28 7.28 -17.85 94.09
N ASN A 29 7.12 -17.44 95.35
CA ASN A 29 6.16 -18.01 96.28
C ASN A 29 4.75 -18.06 95.64
N ASN A 30 3.95 -19.08 95.96
CA ASN A 30 2.70 -19.46 95.26
C ASN A 30 1.56 -18.40 95.24
N ASN A 31 1.83 -17.14 95.59
CA ASN A 31 0.87 -16.07 95.85
C ASN A 31 0.95 -14.89 94.86
N VAL A 32 1.70 -14.99 93.76
CA VAL A 32 1.69 -13.97 92.68
C VAL A 32 0.26 -13.75 92.20
N LYS A 33 -0.23 -12.53 92.35
CA LYS A 33 -1.61 -12.16 92.01
C LYS A 33 -1.59 -11.28 90.77
N VAL A 34 -2.30 -11.73 89.73
CA VAL A 34 -2.50 -10.96 88.50
C VAL A 34 -3.96 -10.54 88.45
N GLU A 35 -4.21 -9.25 88.25
CA GLU A 35 -5.55 -8.70 88.09
C GLU A 35 -5.70 -8.02 86.73
N THR A 36 -6.77 -8.35 86.00
CA THR A 36 -7.17 -7.64 84.78
C THR A 36 -8.04 -6.46 85.20
N LEU A 37 -7.60 -5.22 84.98
CA LEU A 37 -8.26 -4.04 85.52
C LEU A 37 -9.25 -3.40 84.55
N SER A 38 -8.79 -2.89 83.42
CA SER A 38 -9.64 -2.11 82.53
C SER A 38 -9.17 -2.14 81.08
N SER A 39 -10.05 -1.68 80.20
CA SER A 39 -9.78 -1.45 78.78
C SER A 39 -10.25 -0.05 78.41
N LYS A 40 -9.41 0.71 77.72
CA LYS A 40 -9.72 2.03 77.19
C LYS A 40 -9.56 2.03 75.68
N ILE A 41 -10.64 2.30 74.96
CA ILE A 41 -10.58 2.43 73.49
C ILE A 41 -9.82 3.70 73.14
N LEU A 42 -8.86 3.58 72.22
CA LEU A 42 -8.05 4.70 71.77
C LEU A 42 -8.81 5.49 70.68
N PRO A 43 -8.80 6.85 70.71
CA PRO A 43 -9.43 7.67 69.69
C PRO A 43 -8.95 7.37 68.27
N GLU A 44 -7.66 7.04 68.12
CA GLU A 44 -7.02 6.69 66.85
C GLU A 44 -7.28 5.25 66.38
N GLY A 45 -8.05 4.45 67.13
CA GLY A 45 -8.21 3.02 66.94
C GLY A 45 -7.21 2.21 67.77
N GLY A 46 -7.55 0.97 68.10
CA GLY A 46 -6.85 0.15 69.08
C GLY A 46 -7.41 0.26 70.49
N VAL A 47 -6.76 -0.41 71.43
CA VAL A 47 -7.15 -0.46 72.85
C VAL A 47 -5.92 -0.36 73.74
N GLU A 48 -6.06 0.34 74.85
CA GLU A 48 -5.13 0.31 75.98
C GLU A 48 -5.71 -0.59 77.07
N LEU A 49 -4.99 -1.65 77.41
CA LEU A 49 -5.39 -2.63 78.41
C LEU A 49 -4.55 -2.43 79.67
N THR A 50 -5.21 -2.39 80.83
CA THR A 50 -4.56 -2.18 82.13
C THR A 50 -4.75 -3.39 83.02
N GLY A 51 -3.66 -3.79 83.68
CA GLY A 51 -3.62 -4.90 84.63
C GLY A 51 -2.73 -4.54 85.81
N ARG A 52 -2.75 -5.38 86.84
CA ARG A 52 -1.93 -5.21 88.04
C ARG A 52 -1.28 -6.53 88.41
N ILE A 53 -0.03 -6.45 88.87
CA ILE A 53 0.68 -7.59 89.45
C ILE A 53 1.10 -7.23 90.88
N GLU A 54 0.81 -8.13 91.81
CA GLU A 54 1.14 -8.01 93.23
C GLU A 54 1.82 -9.31 93.71
N ASN A 55 2.55 -9.22 94.82
CA ASN A 55 3.26 -10.32 95.48
C ASN A 55 4.37 -10.96 94.62
N VAL A 56 5.13 -10.13 93.91
CA VAL A 56 6.26 -10.56 93.09
C VAL A 56 7.59 -10.19 93.76
N GLU A 57 8.46 -11.17 93.97
CA GLU A 57 9.80 -10.96 94.53
C GLU A 57 10.86 -10.62 93.47
N LEU A 58 10.69 -11.09 92.23
CA LEU A 58 11.62 -10.92 91.11
C LEU A 58 10.88 -10.53 89.83
N GLU A 59 11.51 -9.74 88.97
CA GLU A 59 10.92 -9.30 87.69
C GLU A 59 10.38 -10.45 86.86
N LEU A 60 9.14 -10.29 86.37
CA LEU A 60 8.45 -11.27 85.53
C LEU A 60 8.25 -10.75 84.11
N ASP A 61 8.09 -11.68 83.19
CA ASP A 61 7.48 -11.42 81.89
C ASP A 61 5.95 -11.38 82.07
N TYR A 62 5.29 -10.40 81.49
CA TYR A 62 3.87 -10.14 81.70
C TYR A 62 3.23 -9.52 80.46
N GLY A 63 1.90 -9.46 80.44
CA GLY A 63 1.19 -8.71 79.42
C GLY A 63 -0.25 -9.15 79.26
N PHE A 64 -0.75 -9.19 78.02
CA PHE A 64 -2.13 -9.52 77.73
C PHE A 64 -2.28 -10.59 76.65
N VAL A 65 -3.26 -11.45 76.86
CA VAL A 65 -3.82 -12.34 75.84
C VAL A 65 -5.19 -11.85 75.44
N ILE A 66 -5.54 -11.94 74.16
CA ILE A 66 -6.84 -11.52 73.61
C ILE A 66 -7.42 -12.65 72.75
N ALA A 67 -8.71 -12.91 72.90
CA ALA A 67 -9.48 -13.86 72.08
C ALA A 67 -10.80 -13.23 71.57
N THR A 68 -11.40 -13.85 70.55
CA THR A 68 -12.67 -13.41 69.95
C THR A 68 -13.90 -14.01 70.63
N HIS A 69 -13.74 -15.05 71.46
CA HIS A 69 -14.83 -15.66 72.21
C HIS A 69 -14.49 -15.75 73.69
N LYS A 70 -15.54 -15.77 74.51
CA LYS A 70 -15.45 -15.90 75.97
C LYS A 70 -14.72 -17.20 76.35
N ASN A 71 -13.91 -17.15 77.41
CA ASN A 71 -13.16 -18.28 77.97
C ASN A 71 -12.11 -18.90 77.01
N GLN A 72 -11.76 -18.23 75.90
CA GLN A 72 -10.75 -18.72 74.95
C GLN A 72 -9.39 -18.04 75.07
N THR A 73 -9.27 -16.98 75.85
CA THR A 73 -8.04 -16.20 76.07
C THR A 73 -6.85 -17.04 76.54
N GLN A 74 -7.07 -18.09 77.32
CA GLN A 74 -6.01 -18.94 77.87
C GLN A 74 -5.59 -20.07 76.91
N ASN A 75 -6.51 -20.59 76.10
CA ASN A 75 -6.29 -21.77 75.26
C ASN A 75 -6.07 -21.41 73.77
N TYR A 76 -6.74 -20.38 73.28
CA TYR A 76 -6.75 -19.96 71.88
C TYR A 76 -6.66 -18.42 71.71
N PRO A 77 -5.62 -17.77 72.27
CA PRO A 77 -5.46 -16.33 72.08
C PRO A 77 -5.09 -16.01 70.62
N ILE A 78 -5.77 -15.02 70.04
CA ILE A 78 -5.46 -14.49 68.71
C ILE A 78 -4.36 -13.41 68.75
N ILE A 79 -4.17 -12.76 69.90
CA ILE A 79 -3.09 -11.80 70.14
C ILE A 79 -2.50 -12.12 71.51
N THR A 80 -1.17 -12.23 71.56
CA THR A 80 -0.41 -12.29 72.81
C THR A 80 0.64 -11.20 72.76
N LYS A 81 0.63 -10.30 73.74
CA LYS A 81 1.66 -9.27 73.88
C LYS A 81 2.36 -9.45 75.22
N THR A 82 3.67 -9.68 75.17
CA THR A 82 4.54 -9.86 76.35
C THR A 82 5.53 -8.71 76.44
N ILE A 83 5.78 -8.23 77.66
CA ILE A 83 6.84 -7.31 78.05
C ILE A 83 7.56 -7.91 79.27
N SER A 84 8.83 -7.59 79.47
CA SER A 84 9.66 -8.06 80.57
C SER A 84 9.89 -6.97 81.61
N GLY A 85 10.17 -7.35 82.86
CA GLY A 85 10.80 -6.45 83.82
C GLY A 85 9.88 -5.77 84.85
N LEU A 86 8.64 -6.23 85.04
CA LEU A 86 7.78 -5.68 86.09
C LEU A 86 7.93 -6.46 87.39
N LYS A 87 8.12 -5.75 88.51
CA LYS A 87 8.07 -6.31 89.88
C LYS A 87 6.64 -6.27 90.40
N ASN A 88 6.20 -5.16 90.99
CA ASN A 88 4.82 -4.98 91.45
C ASN A 88 4.25 -3.67 90.90
N GLY A 89 2.94 -3.63 90.69
CA GLY A 89 2.22 -2.42 90.30
C GLY A 89 1.28 -2.60 89.11
N GLU A 90 0.64 -1.50 88.73
CA GLU A 90 -0.18 -1.44 87.52
C GLU A 90 0.71 -1.32 86.28
N PHE A 91 0.27 -1.97 85.20
CA PHE A 91 0.87 -1.85 83.90
C PHE A 91 -0.20 -1.69 82.83
N SER A 92 0.17 -1.03 81.74
CA SER A 92 -0.73 -0.81 80.62
C SER A 92 -0.04 -1.05 79.28
N LEU A 93 -0.71 -1.73 78.36
CA LEU A 93 -0.21 -2.02 77.02
C LEU A 93 -1.21 -1.55 75.96
N LYS A 94 -0.69 -0.86 74.94
CA LYS A 94 -1.47 -0.44 73.76
C LYS A 94 -1.40 -1.51 72.69
N ILE A 95 -2.56 -2.02 72.30
CA ILE A 95 -2.75 -2.95 71.19
C ILE A 95 -3.41 -2.19 70.04
N LYS A 96 -2.61 -1.87 69.03
CA LYS A 96 -2.99 -0.98 67.92
C LYS A 96 -3.36 -1.71 66.63
N ASN A 97 -3.09 -3.01 66.54
CA ASN A 97 -3.17 -3.77 65.29
C ASN A 97 -4.02 -5.04 65.44
N ASP A 98 -4.48 -5.55 64.30
CA ASP A 98 -5.17 -6.84 64.16
C ASP A 98 -6.50 -6.95 64.94
N LEU A 99 -7.16 -5.81 65.15
CA LEU A 99 -8.49 -5.69 65.76
C LEU A 99 -9.53 -5.31 64.70
N HIS A 100 -10.56 -6.15 64.53
CA HIS A 100 -11.69 -5.87 63.65
C HIS A 100 -12.67 -4.89 64.32
N LYS A 101 -13.19 -3.95 63.53
CA LYS A 101 -14.16 -2.95 63.98
C LYS A 101 -15.49 -3.60 64.35
N LYS A 102 -16.11 -3.17 65.45
CA LYS A 102 -17.36 -3.68 66.06
C LYS A 102 -17.28 -5.12 66.62
N TYR A 103 -16.11 -5.75 66.62
CA TYR A 103 -15.95 -7.06 67.23
C TYR A 103 -15.82 -6.92 68.75
N GLN A 104 -16.45 -7.85 69.48
CA GLN A 104 -16.26 -7.99 70.91
C GLN A 104 -15.06 -8.91 71.17
N TYR A 105 -14.09 -8.41 71.93
CA TYR A 105 -12.90 -9.15 72.31
C TYR A 105 -12.89 -9.40 73.81
N TYR A 106 -12.26 -10.51 74.18
CA TYR A 106 -12.06 -10.95 75.55
C TYR A 106 -10.57 -10.93 75.85
N PHE A 107 -10.16 -10.50 77.03
CA PHE A 107 -8.75 -10.38 77.38
C PHE A 107 -8.46 -10.69 78.85
N ASN A 108 -7.25 -11.18 79.10
CA ASN A 108 -6.71 -11.41 80.45
C ASN A 108 -5.33 -10.78 80.54
N ALA A 109 -5.07 -10.09 81.66
CA ALA A 109 -3.71 -9.86 82.10
C ALA A 109 -3.06 -11.20 82.45
N PHE A 110 -1.78 -11.39 82.13
CA PHE A 110 -1.02 -12.56 82.55
C PHE A 110 0.38 -12.18 83.05
N ALA A 111 0.97 -13.05 83.85
CA ALA A 111 2.38 -13.04 84.24
C ALA A 111 2.96 -14.45 84.13
N TYR A 112 4.21 -14.57 83.68
CA TYR A 112 4.98 -15.81 83.69
C TYR A 112 5.64 -16.00 85.05
N THR A 113 5.35 -17.11 85.72
CA THR A 113 6.19 -17.64 86.80
C THR A 113 7.06 -18.77 86.26
N SER A 114 8.02 -19.25 87.06
CA SER A 114 8.99 -20.29 86.67
C SER A 114 8.38 -21.59 86.14
N ASN A 115 7.09 -21.83 86.35
CA ASN A 115 6.40 -23.08 86.04
C ASN A 115 5.04 -22.93 85.32
N ARG A 116 4.48 -21.72 85.15
CA ARG A 116 3.19 -21.50 84.46
C ARG A 116 2.90 -20.02 84.18
N LYS A 117 1.88 -19.77 83.35
CA LYS A 117 1.24 -18.44 83.26
C LYS A 117 0.14 -18.32 84.32
N ILE A 118 0.15 -17.23 85.07
CA ILE A 118 -0.94 -16.85 85.98
C ILE A 118 -1.77 -15.79 85.26
N TYR A 119 -3.09 -15.98 85.23
CA TYR A 119 -4.02 -15.09 84.56
C TYR A 119 -4.91 -14.36 85.57
N GLY A 120 -5.17 -13.08 85.32
CA GLY A 120 -6.27 -12.37 85.97
C GLY A 120 -7.62 -12.81 85.41
N LEU A 121 -8.71 -12.33 86.02
CA LEU A 121 -10.06 -12.61 85.52
C LEU A 121 -10.27 -12.04 84.10
N GLU A 122 -11.05 -12.74 83.28
CA GLU A 122 -11.32 -12.30 81.90
C GLU A 122 -12.23 -11.06 81.91
N LYS A 123 -11.84 -10.05 81.14
CA LYS A 123 -12.67 -8.88 80.82
C LYS A 123 -12.93 -8.81 79.33
N ARG A 124 -13.82 -7.92 78.92
CA ARG A 124 -14.19 -7.74 77.50
C ARG A 124 -14.21 -6.28 77.10
N PHE A 125 -13.98 -6.02 75.83
CA PHE A 125 -14.15 -4.71 75.21
C PHE A 125 -14.71 -4.84 73.80
N THR A 126 -15.39 -3.81 73.31
CA THR A 126 -15.83 -3.73 71.92
C THR A 126 -14.86 -2.86 71.14
N SER A 127 -14.21 -3.44 70.14
CA SER A 127 -13.22 -2.77 69.31
C SER A 127 -13.86 -1.74 68.36
N GLN A 128 -13.19 -0.59 68.18
CA GLN A 128 -13.52 0.38 67.14
C GLN A 128 -12.70 0.21 65.84
N GLY A 129 -11.86 -0.82 65.78
CA GLY A 129 -10.92 -1.08 64.69
C GLY A 129 -9.48 -0.92 65.13
N SER A 130 -8.55 -1.26 64.24
CA SER A 130 -7.13 -1.03 64.45
C SER A 130 -6.79 0.44 64.25
N THR A 131 -5.65 0.89 64.76
CA THR A 131 -5.09 2.18 64.38
C THR A 131 -4.82 2.17 62.87
N ASN A 132 -5.16 3.24 62.14
CA ASN A 132 -4.84 3.30 60.72
C ASN A 132 -3.32 3.17 60.49
N PRO A 133 -2.89 2.45 59.44
CA PRO A 133 -1.49 2.51 59.04
C PRO A 133 -1.14 3.93 58.59
N VAL A 134 0.13 4.31 58.68
CA VAL A 134 0.63 5.60 58.16
C VAL A 134 1.89 5.34 57.37
N ILE A 135 1.88 5.64 56.08
CA ILE A 135 3.03 5.62 55.19
C ILE A 135 3.75 6.96 55.32
N GLU A 136 4.98 6.92 55.84
CA GLU A 136 5.82 8.11 55.99
C GLU A 136 6.67 8.35 54.74
N SER A 137 7.13 7.28 54.08
CA SER A 137 7.93 7.40 52.84
C SER A 137 7.92 6.12 52.00
N VAL A 138 8.08 6.31 50.70
CA VAL A 138 8.33 5.25 49.71
C VAL A 138 9.66 5.53 49.02
N ILE A 139 10.58 4.57 49.04
CA ILE A 139 11.96 4.73 48.56
C ILE A 139 12.34 3.58 47.62
N PRO A 140 12.65 3.86 46.34
CA PRO A 140 12.42 5.14 45.65
C PRO A 140 10.92 5.38 45.37
N SER A 141 10.51 6.64 45.26
CA SER A 141 9.14 7.04 44.88
C SER A 141 8.89 6.97 43.37
N ILE A 142 9.97 6.82 42.58
CA ILE A 142 9.94 6.53 41.14
C ILE A 142 10.82 5.31 40.89
N ALA A 143 10.29 4.26 40.24
CA ALA A 143 11.04 3.03 40.00
C ALA A 143 10.67 2.37 38.66
N HIS A 144 11.41 1.33 38.30
CA HIS A 144 11.07 0.46 37.17
C HIS A 144 10.23 -0.74 37.62
N LEU A 145 9.56 -1.39 36.67
CA LEU A 145 8.87 -2.66 36.90
C LEU A 145 9.85 -3.74 37.37
N GLY A 146 9.50 -4.45 38.43
CA GLY A 146 10.35 -5.47 39.04
C GLY A 146 11.40 -4.94 40.03
N ASP A 147 11.53 -3.63 40.18
CA ASP A 147 12.41 -3.07 41.23
C ASP A 147 11.82 -3.37 42.62
N THR A 148 12.69 -3.38 43.63
CA THR A 148 12.27 -3.46 45.03
C THR A 148 12.21 -2.07 45.63
N ILE A 149 11.06 -1.71 46.19
CA ILE A 149 10.85 -0.48 46.95
C ILE A 149 10.79 -0.76 48.45
N ILE A 150 11.13 0.25 49.24
CA ILE A 150 11.02 0.27 50.70
C ILE A 150 9.90 1.23 51.08
N ILE A 151 8.93 0.78 51.85
CA ILE A 151 7.88 1.62 52.43
C ILE A 151 8.13 1.69 53.93
N LYS A 152 8.34 2.89 54.46
CA LYS A 152 8.51 3.15 55.89
C LYS A 152 7.28 3.84 56.44
N GLY A 153 6.94 3.53 57.68
CA GLY A 153 5.77 4.11 58.32
C GLY A 153 5.53 3.57 59.71
N LYS A 154 4.26 3.61 60.15
CA LYS A 154 3.83 3.21 61.49
C LYS A 154 2.52 2.44 61.43
N ASN A 155 2.32 1.59 62.44
CA ASN A 155 1.12 0.79 62.62
C ASN A 155 0.80 -0.04 61.37
N PHE A 156 1.76 -0.69 60.71
CA PHE A 156 1.47 -1.53 59.54
C PHE A 156 0.84 -2.87 59.91
N SER A 157 1.06 -3.35 61.14
CA SER A 157 0.88 -4.74 61.54
C SER A 157 1.77 -5.72 60.77
N ASN A 158 1.65 -7.02 61.05
CA ASN A 158 2.29 -8.09 60.27
C ASN A 158 1.35 -8.66 59.18
N ASN A 159 0.09 -8.24 59.15
CA ASN A 159 -0.98 -8.78 58.32
C ASN A 159 -1.56 -7.72 57.36
N PHE A 160 -0.72 -7.19 56.47
CA PHE A 160 -1.13 -6.27 55.41
C PHE A 160 -0.79 -6.80 54.01
N SER A 161 -1.38 -6.17 52.99
CA SER A 161 -1.02 -6.27 51.59
C SER A 161 -0.55 -4.92 51.07
N VAL A 162 0.35 -4.94 50.08
CA VAL A 162 0.77 -3.76 49.33
C VAL A 162 0.16 -3.87 47.93
N LEU A 163 -0.46 -2.80 47.46
CA LEU A 163 -1.05 -2.70 46.13
C LEU A 163 -0.46 -1.50 45.39
N PHE A 164 -0.17 -1.68 44.11
CA PHE A 164 0.09 -0.59 43.15
C PHE A 164 -1.21 -0.35 42.40
N ASP A 165 -1.90 0.73 42.78
CA ASP A 165 -3.30 0.99 42.47
C ASP A 165 -4.19 -0.23 42.82
N LYS A 166 -4.57 -1.04 41.84
CA LYS A 166 -5.41 -2.25 42.03
C LYS A 166 -4.61 -3.55 42.02
N ILE A 167 -3.30 -3.49 41.76
CA ILE A 167 -2.48 -4.67 41.54
C ILE A 167 -1.72 -5.01 42.82
N LYS A 168 -1.99 -6.19 43.37
CA LYS A 168 -1.28 -6.69 44.55
C LYS A 168 0.19 -6.97 44.24
N ALA A 169 1.08 -6.46 45.09
CA ALA A 169 2.51 -6.66 44.99
C ALA A 169 2.98 -7.89 45.76
N THR A 170 4.14 -8.43 45.34
CA THR A 170 4.89 -9.39 46.15
C THR A 170 5.61 -8.64 47.26
N VAL A 171 5.27 -8.95 48.51
CA VAL A 171 5.87 -8.36 49.71
C VAL A 171 6.97 -9.29 50.23
N LEU A 172 8.19 -8.77 50.38
CA LEU A 172 9.39 -9.49 50.80
C LEU A 172 9.64 -9.40 52.31
N ILE A 173 9.30 -8.27 52.93
CA ILE A 173 9.49 -8.03 54.36
C ILE A 173 8.21 -7.42 54.93
N LYS A 174 7.77 -7.89 56.10
CA LYS A 174 6.67 -7.29 56.85
C LYS A 174 7.11 -6.99 58.28
N SER A 175 6.95 -5.76 58.71
CA SER A 175 7.04 -5.33 60.10
C SER A 175 6.02 -4.22 60.34
N ASP A 176 5.87 -3.81 61.59
CA ASP A 176 4.93 -2.74 61.98
C ASP A 176 5.32 -1.35 61.45
N SER A 177 6.56 -1.16 60.97
CA SER A 177 7.05 0.14 60.52
C SER A 177 7.79 0.12 59.18
N LEU A 178 8.02 -1.06 58.60
CA LEU A 178 8.76 -1.20 57.37
C LEU A 178 8.27 -2.39 56.54
N THR A 179 8.17 -2.18 55.23
CA THR A 179 7.95 -3.26 54.27
C THR A 179 8.82 -3.09 53.02
N LYS A 180 9.22 -4.21 52.43
CA LYS A 180 9.85 -4.23 51.10
C LYS A 180 8.90 -4.91 50.14
N ALA A 181 8.62 -4.28 49.00
CA ALA A 181 7.72 -4.82 47.99
C ALA A 181 8.33 -4.72 46.60
N ILE A 182 8.03 -5.70 45.74
CA ILE A 182 8.44 -5.70 44.33
C ILE A 182 7.38 -4.97 43.51
N VAL A 183 7.80 -4.01 42.70
CA VAL A 183 6.93 -3.34 41.72
C VAL A 183 6.41 -4.39 40.73
N PRO A 184 5.08 -4.63 40.63
CA PRO A 184 4.52 -5.73 39.86
C PRO A 184 4.89 -5.67 38.38
N ILE A 185 5.20 -6.82 37.77
CA ILE A 185 5.46 -6.94 36.33
C ILE A 185 4.13 -7.30 35.66
N TYR A 186 3.48 -6.34 35.01
CA TYR A 186 2.20 -6.54 34.33
C TYR A 186 2.22 -5.99 32.89
N PRO A 187 1.31 -6.46 32.01
CA PRO A 187 1.20 -5.94 30.66
C PRO A 187 0.84 -4.45 30.60
N SER A 188 1.22 -3.84 29.48
CA SER A 188 1.05 -2.43 29.10
C SER A 188 -0.34 -1.84 29.33
N GLY A 189 -0.41 -0.57 29.76
CA GLY A 189 -1.64 0.25 29.81
C GLY A 189 -2.14 0.58 31.22
N LEU A 190 -1.54 -0.04 32.24
CA LEU A 190 -1.80 0.30 33.63
C LEU A 190 -1.06 1.57 34.03
N ARG A 191 -1.75 2.43 34.78
CA ARG A 191 -1.14 3.58 35.45
C ARG A 191 -0.84 3.13 36.87
N PHE A 192 0.44 3.11 37.22
CA PHE A 192 0.87 3.11 38.62
C PHE A 192 1.06 4.57 39.03
N SER A 193 0.08 5.07 39.76
CA SER A 193 0.05 6.41 40.35
C SER A 193 0.11 6.38 41.87
N LYS A 194 -0.28 5.26 42.48
CA LYS A 194 -0.49 5.18 43.92
C LYS A 194 -0.06 3.83 44.46
N ILE A 195 0.54 3.84 45.64
CA ILE A 195 0.76 2.65 46.45
C ILE A 195 -0.20 2.69 47.63
N THR A 196 -0.88 1.57 47.87
CA THR A 196 -1.78 1.38 49.01
C THR A 196 -1.23 0.28 49.90
N LEU A 197 -1.11 0.56 51.20
CA LEU A 197 -0.92 -0.45 52.22
C LEU A 197 -2.27 -0.70 52.89
N GLU A 198 -2.78 -1.92 52.78
CA GLU A 198 -4.09 -2.32 53.30
C GLU A 198 -3.94 -3.45 54.31
N LYS A 199 -4.40 -3.22 55.55
CA LYS A 199 -4.44 -4.25 56.58
C LYS A 199 -5.55 -5.25 56.30
N LYS A 200 -5.40 -6.49 56.78
CA LYS A 200 -6.44 -7.53 56.73
C LYS A 200 -7.75 -7.10 57.41
N THR A 201 -7.66 -6.21 58.39
CA THR A 201 -8.79 -5.64 59.14
C THR A 201 -9.54 -4.54 58.37
N GLY A 202 -8.99 -4.05 57.25
CA GLY A 202 -9.63 -3.12 56.31
C GLY A 202 -9.09 -1.68 56.36
N GLU A 203 -8.30 -1.31 57.37
CA GLU A 203 -7.66 0.01 57.44
C GLU A 203 -6.53 0.10 56.40
N LEU A 204 -6.42 1.27 55.76
CA LEU A 204 -5.45 1.50 54.72
C LEU A 204 -4.86 2.90 54.78
N ASP A 205 -3.69 3.04 54.16
CA ASP A 205 -3.10 4.32 53.83
C ASP A 205 -2.42 4.23 52.47
N SER A 206 -2.08 5.37 51.89
CA SER A 206 -1.53 5.41 50.55
C SER A 206 -0.58 6.56 50.31
N ALA A 207 0.36 6.34 49.41
CA ALA A 207 1.33 7.31 48.97
C ALA A 207 1.42 7.37 47.44
N ASP A 208 1.87 8.51 46.93
CA ASP A 208 2.14 8.68 45.50
C ASP A 208 3.32 7.81 45.06
N PHE A 209 3.21 7.28 43.84
CA PHE A 209 4.27 6.50 43.21
C PHE A 209 4.22 6.66 41.70
N LYS A 210 5.38 6.63 41.04
CA LYS A 210 5.47 6.71 39.59
C LYS A 210 6.39 5.65 39.02
N LEU A 211 6.12 5.25 37.79
CA LEU A 211 7.08 4.53 36.98
C LEU A 211 7.93 5.52 36.18
N TYR A 212 9.18 5.17 35.95
CA TYR A 212 9.99 5.85 34.94
C TYR A 212 9.30 5.75 33.57
N GLU A 213 9.20 6.88 32.88
CA GLU A 213 8.75 6.93 31.50
C GLU A 213 9.91 6.58 30.57
N PRO A 214 9.73 5.71 29.55
CA PRO A 214 10.79 5.41 28.61
C PRO A 214 11.12 6.64 27.77
N ILE A 215 12.41 6.80 27.45
CA ILE A 215 12.91 7.91 26.63
C ILE A 215 13.57 7.32 25.40
N VAL A 216 13.31 7.89 24.22
CA VAL A 216 14.04 7.57 22.99
C VAL A 216 14.71 8.84 22.49
N ASN A 217 16.03 8.82 22.43
CA ASN A 217 16.86 9.94 22.01
C ASN A 217 17.31 9.83 20.55
N ALA A 218 17.42 8.60 20.03
CA ALA A 218 17.81 8.36 18.64
C ALA A 218 17.37 6.97 18.17
N ILE A 219 17.23 6.80 16.85
CA ILE A 219 17.16 5.49 16.20
C ILE A 219 18.28 5.42 15.16
N SER A 220 19.00 4.30 15.13
CA SER A 220 20.07 4.02 14.16
C SER A 220 19.76 2.74 13.37
N PRO A 221 20.05 2.70 12.05
CA PRO A 221 20.57 3.80 11.24
C PRO A 221 19.47 4.84 10.92
N LYS A 222 19.89 6.08 10.59
CA LYS A 222 18.98 7.17 10.19
C LYS A 222 18.27 6.87 8.87
N TYR A 223 18.95 6.20 7.93
CA TYR A 223 18.41 5.84 6.63
C TYR A 223 18.24 4.33 6.54
N VAL A 224 17.01 3.87 6.36
CA VAL A 224 16.64 2.46 6.53
C VAL A 224 16.07 1.86 5.25
N HIS A 225 16.29 0.56 5.10
CA HIS A 225 15.61 -0.32 4.16
C HIS A 225 14.77 -1.35 4.93
N GLY A 226 13.79 -1.95 4.26
CA GLY A 226 12.98 -3.02 4.85
C GLY A 226 13.84 -4.17 5.38
N SER A 227 13.44 -4.74 6.51
CA SER A 227 14.15 -5.80 7.25
C SER A 227 15.50 -5.43 7.89
N ASP A 228 15.91 -4.16 7.84
CA ASP A 228 17.07 -3.67 8.61
C ASP A 228 16.88 -3.87 10.13
N ILE A 229 17.96 -3.82 10.90
CA ILE A 229 17.90 -3.81 12.36
C ILE A 229 17.91 -2.35 12.83
N LEU A 230 16.84 -1.95 13.51
CA LEU A 230 16.69 -0.65 14.15
C LEU A 230 17.22 -0.71 15.58
N THR A 231 18.09 0.23 15.94
CA THR A 231 18.63 0.39 17.29
C THR A 231 18.04 1.66 17.90
N PHE A 232 17.08 1.50 18.80
CA PHE A 232 16.50 2.59 19.59
C PHE A 232 17.42 2.87 20.77
N LYS A 233 18.02 4.06 20.82
CA LYS A 233 18.88 4.51 21.92
C LYS A 233 18.12 5.49 22.80
N GLY A 234 18.25 5.33 24.11
CA GLY A 234 17.46 6.10 25.07
C GLY A 234 17.73 5.70 26.51
N ASP A 235 16.68 5.74 27.33
CA ASP A 235 16.74 5.35 28.74
C ASP A 235 15.42 4.75 29.22
N HIS A 236 15.48 4.06 30.36
CA HIS A 236 14.35 3.47 31.07
C HIS A 236 13.55 2.44 30.27
N PHE A 237 14.21 1.73 29.36
CA PHE A 237 13.61 0.56 28.73
C PHE A 237 13.51 -0.62 29.71
N ASP A 238 12.54 -1.52 29.52
CA ASP A 238 12.46 -2.73 30.33
C ASP A 238 13.59 -3.70 29.98
N LEU A 239 14.22 -4.33 30.97
CA LEU A 239 15.25 -5.32 30.72
C LEU A 239 14.69 -6.58 30.03
N ARG A 240 13.40 -6.86 30.22
CA ARG A 240 12.73 -8.03 29.63
C ARG A 240 12.14 -7.65 28.29
N LYS A 241 12.69 -8.21 27.22
CA LYS A 241 12.26 -7.91 25.83
C LYS A 241 10.76 -8.11 25.58
N ASN A 242 10.13 -9.08 26.25
CA ASN A 242 8.70 -9.40 26.11
C ASN A 242 7.76 -8.42 26.83
N VAL A 243 8.29 -7.55 27.70
CA VAL A 243 7.53 -6.47 28.35
C VAL A 243 7.53 -5.22 27.48
N ASN A 244 8.58 -5.01 26.69
CA ASN A 244 8.62 -3.94 25.71
C ASN A 244 7.75 -4.27 24.49
N LYS A 245 7.16 -3.25 23.88
CA LYS A 245 6.44 -3.37 22.61
C LYS A 245 6.80 -2.21 21.71
N VAL A 246 7.17 -2.48 20.47
CA VAL A 246 7.34 -1.46 19.43
C VAL A 246 6.34 -1.72 18.32
N ARG A 247 5.59 -0.69 17.94
CA ARG A 247 4.64 -0.77 16.82
C ARG A 247 4.87 0.34 15.83
N MET A 248 4.89 0.01 14.54
CA MET A 248 4.87 1.00 13.46
C MET A 248 3.42 1.38 13.17
N MET A 249 3.15 2.67 13.08
CA MET A 249 1.82 3.23 12.82
C MET A 249 1.62 3.46 11.32
N PHE A 250 0.41 3.16 10.82
CA PHE A 250 -0.02 3.53 9.48
C PHE A 250 -1.52 3.85 9.47
N HIS A 251 -1.86 5.12 9.28
CA HIS A 251 -3.23 5.63 9.49
C HIS A 251 -3.78 5.20 10.86
N SER A 252 -4.96 4.57 10.89
CA SER A 252 -5.56 4.01 12.11
C SER A 252 -5.07 2.60 12.47
N ASN A 253 -4.22 2.00 11.63
CA ASN A 253 -3.67 0.65 11.80
C ASN A 253 -2.23 0.70 12.34
N TYR A 254 -1.74 -0.45 12.83
CA TYR A 254 -0.37 -0.59 13.28
C TYR A 254 0.15 -2.03 13.10
N THR A 255 1.47 -2.19 13.09
CA THR A 255 2.15 -3.49 13.02
C THR A 255 3.15 -3.61 14.17
N PHE A 256 3.08 -4.71 14.93
CA PHE A 256 4.08 -5.00 15.94
C PHE A 256 5.41 -5.40 15.31
N LEU A 257 6.49 -4.88 15.86
CA LEU A 257 7.85 -5.20 15.45
C LEU A 257 8.51 -6.13 16.47
N GLU A 258 9.30 -7.06 15.96
CA GLU A 258 10.03 -8.02 16.78
C GLU A 258 11.19 -7.33 17.52
N ILE A 259 11.24 -7.51 18.84
CA ILE A 259 12.34 -7.02 19.67
C ILE A 259 13.38 -8.14 19.83
N ILE A 260 14.58 -7.88 19.31
CA ILE A 260 15.71 -8.80 19.29
C ILE A 260 16.39 -8.83 20.66
N SER A 261 16.73 -7.65 21.19
CA SER A 261 17.42 -7.49 22.47
C SER A 261 16.97 -6.23 23.21
N SER A 262 17.14 -6.26 24.53
CA SER A 262 16.70 -5.20 25.43
C SER A 262 17.71 -4.94 26.54
N THR A 263 18.06 -3.67 26.75
CA THR A 263 18.84 -3.17 27.89
C THR A 263 18.13 -1.93 28.44
N ARG A 264 18.62 -1.30 29.51
CA ARG A 264 18.02 -0.04 30.01
C ARG A 264 18.06 1.10 28.99
N ASN A 265 19.06 1.11 28.11
CA ASN A 265 19.36 2.27 27.26
C ASN A 265 19.30 1.96 25.75
N GLU A 266 19.06 0.69 25.39
CA GLU A 266 19.03 0.24 24.00
C GLU A 266 17.98 -0.85 23.77
N LEU A 267 17.17 -0.70 22.71
CA LEU A 267 16.36 -1.77 22.12
C LEU A 267 16.82 -2.04 20.69
N LYS A 268 17.09 -3.30 20.36
CA LYS A 268 17.26 -3.74 18.96
C LYS A 268 15.96 -4.33 18.46
N VAL A 269 15.46 -3.81 17.34
CA VAL A 269 14.14 -4.11 16.79
C VAL A 269 14.30 -4.44 15.31
N LYS A 270 13.64 -5.51 14.85
CA LYS A 270 13.61 -5.84 13.44
C LYS A 270 12.65 -4.91 12.70
N ALA A 271 13.15 -4.19 11.69
CA ALA A 271 12.33 -3.36 10.84
C ALA A 271 11.25 -4.20 10.10
N PRO A 272 10.11 -3.59 9.74
CA PRO A 272 9.15 -4.26 8.88
C PRO A 272 9.73 -4.55 7.50
N ILE A 273 9.12 -5.50 6.78
CA ILE A 273 9.48 -5.80 5.38
C ILE A 273 9.12 -4.59 4.48
N HIS A 274 7.98 -3.95 4.76
CA HIS A 274 7.46 -2.82 4.00
C HIS A 274 7.21 -1.60 4.89
N TYR A 275 7.57 -0.44 4.37
CA TYR A 275 7.18 0.85 4.93
C TYR A 275 6.05 1.46 4.10
N TYR A 276 5.20 2.25 4.75
CA TYR A 276 4.06 2.90 4.11
C TYR A 276 4.15 4.43 4.11
N GLU A 277 5.09 5.00 4.86
CA GLU A 277 5.38 6.42 4.93
C GLU A 277 6.91 6.62 4.81
N PHE A 278 7.37 7.67 4.12
CA PHE A 278 8.79 7.98 3.98
C PHE A 278 9.48 8.26 5.33
N LYS A 279 8.72 8.85 6.28
CA LYS A 279 9.11 9.05 7.68
C LYS A 279 8.18 8.24 8.57
N PRO A 280 8.49 6.96 8.84
CA PRO A 280 7.60 6.12 9.61
C PRO A 280 7.48 6.61 11.06
N ARG A 281 6.29 6.40 11.62
CA ARG A 281 5.95 6.72 12.99
C ARG A 281 5.89 5.45 13.82
N PHE A 282 6.45 5.49 15.02
CA PHE A 282 6.43 4.37 15.94
C PHE A 282 5.76 4.75 17.25
N LYS A 283 5.25 3.74 17.95
CA LYS A 283 4.94 3.82 19.37
C LYS A 283 5.77 2.78 20.12
N LEU A 284 6.40 3.23 21.19
CA LEU A 284 7.15 2.38 22.10
C LEU A 284 6.36 2.28 23.41
N THR A 285 6.13 1.05 23.87
CA THR A 285 5.68 0.78 25.23
C THR A 285 6.79 0.12 26.02
N SER A 286 7.14 0.70 27.16
CA SER A 286 8.10 0.18 28.14
C SER A 286 7.73 0.71 29.52
N GLN A 287 8.05 -0.02 30.60
CA GLN A 287 7.66 0.36 31.96
C GLN A 287 6.15 0.64 32.10
N ALA A 288 5.33 -0.14 31.39
CA ALA A 288 3.87 0.04 31.27
C ALA A 288 3.41 1.42 30.74
N LYS A 289 4.33 2.27 30.25
CA LYS A 289 4.07 3.57 29.65
C LYS A 289 4.27 3.52 28.14
N GLU A 290 3.40 4.19 27.40
CA GLU A 290 3.51 4.32 25.95
C GLU A 290 3.91 5.74 25.57
N ILE A 291 4.86 5.86 24.65
CA ILE A 291 5.31 7.11 24.06
C ILE A 291 5.26 7.05 22.53
N ASP A 292 5.05 8.21 21.90
CA ASP A 292 5.19 8.39 20.47
C ASP A 292 6.67 8.59 20.09
N VAL A 293 7.13 7.88 19.08
CA VAL A 293 8.52 7.90 18.60
C VAL A 293 8.50 8.20 17.10
N ASN A 294 8.59 9.48 16.78
CA ASN A 294 8.38 10.00 15.42
C ASN A 294 9.63 10.72 14.89
N ASN A 295 9.78 10.74 13.57
CA ASN A 295 10.78 11.55 12.85
C ASN A 295 12.26 11.20 13.10
N PHE A 296 12.58 9.99 13.57
CA PHE A 296 13.96 9.56 13.80
C PHE A 296 14.65 8.92 12.59
N ILE A 297 13.88 8.33 11.67
CA ILE A 297 14.42 7.61 10.50
C ILE A 297 13.71 8.02 9.20
N GLU A 298 14.40 7.82 8.09
CA GLU A 298 13.90 8.02 6.73
C GLU A 298 14.12 6.75 5.90
N VAL A 299 13.12 6.35 5.12
CA VAL A 299 13.23 5.19 4.24
C VAL A 299 14.07 5.55 3.03
N LYS A 300 15.07 4.73 2.68
CA LYS A 300 15.88 4.94 1.47
C LYS A 300 15.00 4.90 0.22
N ILE A 301 15.16 5.90 -0.64
CA ILE A 301 14.42 5.96 -1.90
C ILE A 301 15.13 5.12 -2.97
N PRO A 302 14.40 4.26 -3.70
CA PRO A 302 14.96 3.48 -4.78
C PRO A 302 15.42 4.33 -5.96
N ASN A 303 16.47 3.86 -6.62
CA ASN A 303 16.95 4.44 -7.87
C ASN A 303 17.38 3.33 -8.84
N ILE A 304 17.21 3.58 -10.14
CA ILE A 304 17.71 2.72 -11.20
C ILE A 304 19.14 3.14 -11.54
N ILE A 305 20.00 2.17 -11.83
CA ILE A 305 21.38 2.35 -12.31
C ILE A 305 21.49 1.88 -13.76
N SER A 306 20.90 0.73 -14.09
CA SER A 306 21.01 0.14 -15.43
C SER A 306 19.70 -0.53 -15.84
N CYS A 307 19.44 -0.53 -17.15
CA CYS A 307 18.31 -1.25 -17.75
C CYS A 307 18.71 -1.79 -19.14
N PRO A 308 17.98 -2.76 -19.69
CA PRO A 308 18.19 -3.22 -21.06
C PRO A 308 18.04 -2.06 -22.06
N LYS A 309 18.87 -2.06 -23.11
CA LYS A 309 18.79 -1.06 -24.20
C LYS A 309 17.60 -1.31 -25.13
N THR A 310 17.16 -2.55 -25.22
CA THR A 310 16.11 -3.01 -26.12
C THR A 310 15.20 -3.97 -25.37
N ILE A 311 13.89 -3.83 -25.58
CA ILE A 311 12.85 -4.68 -25.00
C ILE A 311 11.77 -5.02 -26.03
N LYS A 312 11.02 -6.06 -25.74
CA LYS A 312 9.78 -6.53 -26.36
C LYS A 312 8.63 -6.51 -25.36
N PHE A 313 7.39 -6.48 -25.84
CA PHE A 313 6.25 -6.54 -24.94
C PHE A 313 6.08 -7.92 -24.30
N ASP A 314 5.31 -7.94 -23.21
CA ASP A 314 4.87 -9.15 -22.48
C ASP A 314 6.02 -10.09 -22.07
N THR A 315 7.24 -9.55 -21.94
CA THR A 315 8.46 -10.29 -21.59
C THR A 315 9.07 -9.69 -20.32
N GLU A 316 9.74 -10.51 -19.52
CA GLU A 316 10.38 -10.11 -18.27
C GLU A 316 11.77 -9.51 -18.51
N TYR A 317 12.07 -8.41 -17.81
CA TYR A 317 13.34 -7.70 -17.87
C TYR A 317 13.86 -7.40 -16.48
N ILE A 318 15.18 -7.49 -16.31
CA ILE A 318 15.85 -7.11 -15.07
C ILE A 318 16.42 -5.71 -15.21
N VAL A 319 16.05 -4.86 -14.27
CA VAL A 319 16.61 -3.53 -14.05
C VAL A 319 17.45 -3.58 -12.77
N GLU A 320 18.65 -3.03 -12.83
CA GLU A 320 19.54 -2.95 -11.67
C GLU A 320 19.48 -1.56 -11.05
N GLY A 321 19.65 -1.51 -9.73
CA GLY A 321 19.54 -0.28 -8.98
C GLY A 321 19.87 -0.48 -7.52
N ASN A 322 19.42 0.45 -6.68
CA ASN A 322 19.59 0.35 -5.24
C ASN A 322 18.27 0.58 -4.52
N ASN A 323 18.18 0.01 -3.32
CA ASN A 323 17.12 0.23 -2.33
C ASN A 323 15.70 -0.05 -2.83
N PHE A 324 15.52 -0.95 -3.81
CA PHE A 324 14.15 -1.35 -4.16
C PHE A 324 13.51 -2.10 -2.99
N PRO A 325 12.25 -1.79 -2.64
CA PRO A 325 11.55 -2.54 -1.61
C PRO A 325 11.48 -4.02 -1.97
N ASN A 326 11.71 -4.90 -1.00
CA ASN A 326 11.63 -6.34 -1.23
C ASN A 326 10.17 -6.73 -1.48
N ILE A 327 9.82 -7.11 -2.71
CA ILE A 327 8.43 -7.33 -3.14
C ILE A 327 8.28 -8.69 -3.80
N GLY A 328 7.31 -9.47 -3.31
CA GLY A 328 6.83 -10.70 -3.95
C GLY A 328 5.46 -10.58 -4.62
N TYR A 329 4.77 -9.45 -4.51
CA TYR A 329 3.44 -9.16 -5.08
C TYR A 329 3.15 -7.66 -5.13
N SER A 330 2.17 -7.20 -5.92
CA SER A 330 1.88 -5.76 -6.10
C SER A 330 1.79 -4.97 -4.77
N PHE A 331 2.67 -3.97 -4.62
CA PHE A 331 2.77 -3.09 -3.45
C PHE A 331 2.50 -1.65 -3.86
N ARG A 332 1.28 -1.16 -3.62
CA ARG A 332 0.78 0.13 -4.14
C ARG A 332 1.68 1.35 -3.90
N PRO A 333 2.39 1.50 -2.77
CA PRO A 333 3.28 2.63 -2.56
C PRO A 333 4.56 2.62 -3.41
N PHE A 334 4.76 1.61 -4.27
CA PHE A 334 5.89 1.47 -5.18
C PHE A 334 5.39 1.23 -6.61
N SER A 335 5.76 2.11 -7.54
CA SER A 335 5.41 1.95 -8.95
C SER A 335 6.54 2.41 -9.87
N VAL A 336 6.58 1.85 -11.08
CA VAL A 336 7.48 2.28 -12.15
C VAL A 336 6.63 2.84 -13.29
N GLN A 337 6.69 4.16 -13.47
CA GLN A 337 6.06 4.90 -14.55
C GLN A 337 6.96 4.91 -15.80
N LEU A 338 6.35 4.64 -16.95
CA LEU A 338 6.97 4.69 -18.28
C LEU A 338 6.71 6.02 -18.99
N ASN A 339 5.57 6.64 -18.67
CA ASN A 339 5.15 7.96 -19.11
C ASN A 339 4.06 8.48 -18.16
N SER A 340 3.41 9.60 -18.49
CA SER A 340 2.36 10.21 -17.64
C SER A 340 1.10 9.37 -17.43
N HIS A 341 0.89 8.31 -18.21
CA HIS A 341 -0.34 7.51 -18.20
C HIS A 341 -0.10 5.99 -18.12
N SER A 342 1.16 5.54 -18.12
CA SER A 342 1.51 4.12 -18.24
C SER A 342 2.53 3.68 -17.19
N HIS A 343 2.32 2.48 -16.64
CA HIS A 343 3.20 1.85 -15.67
C HIS A 343 3.71 0.51 -16.19
N ALA A 344 4.95 0.17 -15.81
CA ALA A 344 5.44 -1.19 -15.95
C ALA A 344 4.78 -2.07 -14.88
N LYS A 345 4.54 -3.33 -15.22
CA LYS A 345 4.19 -4.35 -14.24
C LYS A 345 5.45 -4.73 -13.48
N ILE A 346 5.35 -4.75 -12.16
CA ILE A 346 6.43 -5.18 -11.27
C ILE A 346 6.15 -6.63 -10.89
N ASP A 347 7.02 -7.53 -11.32
CA ASP A 347 6.87 -8.96 -11.07
C ASP A 347 7.56 -9.36 -9.76
N LYS A 348 8.79 -8.87 -9.54
CA LYS A 348 9.57 -9.12 -8.32
C LYS A 348 10.56 -7.98 -8.06
N ALA A 349 10.85 -7.70 -6.79
CA ALA A 349 11.91 -6.78 -6.44
C ALA A 349 12.75 -7.30 -5.27
N THR A 350 14.06 -7.13 -5.39
CA THR A 350 15.07 -7.28 -4.34
C THR A 350 15.76 -5.94 -4.17
N LYS A 351 16.56 -5.75 -3.11
CA LYS A 351 17.25 -4.49 -2.84
C LYS A 351 18.00 -3.91 -4.04
N GLU A 352 18.55 -4.76 -4.92
CA GLU A 352 19.42 -4.34 -6.04
C GLU A 352 18.84 -4.65 -7.43
N LYS A 353 17.84 -5.52 -7.53
CA LYS A 353 17.26 -5.95 -8.81
C LYS A 353 15.75 -5.83 -8.80
N LEU A 354 15.23 -5.27 -9.87
CA LEU A 354 13.81 -5.09 -10.12
C LEU A 354 13.44 -5.83 -11.42
N SER A 355 12.55 -6.80 -11.31
CA SER A 355 11.97 -7.50 -12.45
C SER A 355 10.69 -6.79 -12.91
N LEU A 356 10.65 -6.43 -14.18
CA LEU A 356 9.58 -5.68 -14.81
C LEU A 356 9.11 -6.35 -16.10
N SER A 357 7.84 -6.18 -16.43
CA SER A 357 7.28 -6.48 -17.74
C SER A 357 6.40 -5.31 -18.23
N ILE A 358 6.37 -5.10 -19.54
CA ILE A 358 5.56 -4.04 -20.17
C ILE A 358 4.53 -4.72 -21.05
N SER A 359 3.24 -4.41 -20.82
CA SER A 359 2.17 -5.04 -21.58
C SER A 359 2.16 -4.53 -23.02
N LYS A 360 1.83 -5.40 -23.99
CA LYS A 360 1.58 -4.97 -25.38
C LYS A 360 0.44 -3.96 -25.54
N ASN A 361 -0.46 -3.91 -24.55
CA ASN A 361 -1.57 -2.94 -24.52
C ASN A 361 -1.15 -1.61 -23.89
N THR A 362 0.09 -1.47 -23.43
CA THR A 362 0.60 -0.20 -22.88
C THR A 362 0.63 0.85 -23.99
N SER A 363 -0.05 1.98 -23.78
CA SER A 363 -0.05 3.09 -24.72
C SER A 363 1.31 3.78 -24.70
N LEU A 364 2.07 3.58 -25.77
CA LEU A 364 3.37 4.20 -25.98
C LEU A 364 3.31 5.06 -27.24
N ARG A 365 3.93 6.24 -27.18
CA ARG A 365 3.89 7.21 -28.28
C ARG A 365 5.00 7.00 -29.31
N ASP A 366 6.02 6.23 -28.95
CA ASP A 366 7.22 5.98 -29.76
C ASP A 366 7.76 4.57 -29.53
N PHE A 367 8.61 4.10 -30.45
CA PHE A 367 9.36 2.83 -30.35
C PHE A 367 10.49 2.89 -29.31
N TYR A 368 10.40 3.79 -28.35
CA TYR A 368 11.31 3.85 -27.23
C TYR A 368 10.65 4.50 -26.03
N ILE A 369 11.09 4.09 -24.85
CA ILE A 369 10.79 4.73 -23.57
C ILE A 369 11.90 5.75 -23.30
N LYS A 370 11.53 6.98 -22.92
CA LYS A 370 12.46 8.10 -22.67
C LYS A 370 13.10 8.08 -21.30
N ASN A 371 12.36 7.57 -20.32
CA ASN A 371 12.82 7.45 -18.95
C ASN A 371 11.94 6.47 -18.18
N PHE A 372 12.49 5.97 -17.09
CA PHE A 372 11.74 5.26 -16.06
C PHE A 372 11.64 6.18 -14.85
N SER A 373 10.42 6.40 -14.38
CA SER A 373 10.17 7.15 -13.16
C SER A 373 9.73 6.19 -12.06
N ILE A 374 10.50 6.09 -10.99
CA ILE A 374 10.09 5.34 -9.80
C ILE A 374 9.35 6.28 -8.86
N GLU A 375 8.17 5.86 -8.44
CA GLU A 375 7.44 6.50 -7.36
C GLU A 375 7.42 5.56 -6.15
N TYR A 376 7.97 6.03 -5.03
CA TYR A 376 8.02 5.29 -3.77
C TYR A 376 7.70 6.20 -2.59
N LEU A 377 6.67 5.87 -1.81
CA LEU A 377 6.27 6.62 -0.61
C LEU A 377 6.07 8.13 -0.85
N GLY A 378 5.51 8.47 -2.03
CA GLY A 378 5.29 9.87 -2.46
C GLY A 378 6.56 10.61 -2.90
N LYS A 379 7.70 9.91 -3.01
CA LYS A 379 8.93 10.44 -3.61
C LYS A 379 9.11 9.89 -5.01
N LYS A 380 9.60 10.73 -5.92
CA LYS A 380 9.83 10.39 -7.32
C LYS A 380 11.32 10.47 -7.66
N THR A 381 11.85 9.44 -8.30
CA THR A 381 13.18 9.43 -8.93
C THR A 381 13.03 9.09 -10.40
N THR A 382 13.81 9.77 -11.26
CA THR A 382 13.76 9.55 -12.72
C THR A 382 15.12 9.06 -13.20
N PHE A 383 15.08 8.03 -14.04
CA PHE A 383 16.25 7.51 -14.75
C PHE A 383 16.06 7.76 -16.24
N ASP A 384 16.78 8.76 -16.76
CA ASP A 384 16.72 9.14 -18.17
C ASP A 384 17.56 8.19 -19.03
N THR A 385 16.90 7.51 -19.96
CA THR A 385 17.52 6.52 -20.83
C THR A 385 16.61 6.26 -22.01
N LYS A 386 17.19 6.00 -23.19
CA LYS A 386 16.41 5.54 -24.35
C LYS A 386 16.42 4.01 -24.38
N VAL A 387 15.28 3.41 -24.07
CA VAL A 387 15.08 1.97 -24.20
C VAL A 387 14.19 1.71 -25.40
N TYR A 388 14.74 1.06 -26.42
CA TYR A 388 14.06 0.80 -27.68
C TYR A 388 13.11 -0.40 -27.57
N ILE A 389 12.01 -0.33 -28.31
CA ILE A 389 11.00 -1.37 -28.39
C ILE A 389 11.23 -2.11 -29.71
N ASP A 390 11.77 -3.32 -29.63
CA ASP A 390 11.98 -4.22 -30.76
C ASP A 390 10.69 -4.97 -31.11
N GLU A 391 9.71 -4.20 -31.57
CA GLU A 391 8.47 -4.71 -32.10
C GLU A 391 8.28 -4.19 -33.53
N PRO A 392 7.70 -4.99 -34.44
CA PRO A 392 7.38 -4.51 -35.78
C PRO A 392 6.32 -3.40 -35.72
N MET A 393 5.47 -3.41 -34.69
CA MET A 393 4.35 -2.48 -34.51
C MET A 393 4.14 -2.15 -33.03
N ILE A 394 3.77 -0.90 -32.72
CA ILE A 394 3.39 -0.49 -31.35
C ILE A 394 2.00 0.13 -31.33
N PHE A 395 1.23 -0.14 -30.28
CA PHE A 395 -0.11 0.41 -30.07
C PHE A 395 -0.04 1.89 -29.65
N ILE A 396 -0.78 2.76 -30.34
CA ILE A 396 -0.75 4.20 -30.13
C ILE A 396 -2.05 4.77 -29.54
N ASN A 397 -3.24 4.30 -29.94
CA ASN A 397 -4.51 4.67 -29.30
C ASN A 397 -5.68 3.80 -29.84
N ASN A 398 -6.90 3.99 -29.31
CA ASN A 398 -8.14 3.29 -29.66
C ASN A 398 -9.10 4.15 -30.52
N GLN A 399 -8.78 4.39 -31.81
CA GLN A 399 -9.64 5.12 -32.78
C GLN A 399 -9.69 4.42 -34.16
N GLU A 400 -10.81 4.54 -34.89
CA GLU A 400 -10.94 4.13 -36.31
C GLU A 400 -10.76 5.33 -37.25
N THR A 401 -9.63 5.38 -37.95
CA THR A 401 -9.43 6.27 -39.10
C THR A 401 -9.96 5.58 -40.35
N ILE A 402 -10.42 6.29 -41.38
CA ILE A 402 -10.99 5.66 -42.59
C ILE A 402 -10.19 6.05 -43.83
N LYS A 403 -9.97 7.35 -44.01
CA LYS A 403 -9.14 7.88 -45.09
C LYS A 403 -8.42 9.11 -44.57
N THR A 404 -7.19 9.32 -45.02
CA THR A 404 -6.37 10.47 -44.61
C THR A 404 -6.00 11.34 -45.80
N HIS A 405 -5.69 12.60 -45.50
CA HIS A 405 -5.28 13.58 -46.50
C HIS A 405 -4.40 14.65 -45.86
N THR A 406 -3.28 14.93 -46.50
CA THR A 406 -2.41 16.04 -46.08
C THR A 406 -2.72 17.27 -46.92
N TYR A 407 -3.07 18.37 -46.27
CA TYR A 407 -3.29 19.66 -46.91
C TYR A 407 -2.55 20.75 -46.14
N ASN A 408 -1.79 21.59 -46.85
CA ASN A 408 -0.93 22.64 -46.26
C ASN A 408 -0.04 22.14 -45.11
N GLY A 409 0.55 20.95 -45.26
CA GLY A 409 1.43 20.33 -44.25
C GLY A 409 0.72 19.76 -43.03
N ILE A 410 -0.62 19.79 -43.00
CA ILE A 410 -1.41 19.25 -41.89
C ILE A 410 -2.09 17.96 -42.34
N LEU A 411 -1.93 16.90 -41.55
CA LEU A 411 -2.63 15.63 -41.75
C LEU A 411 -4.06 15.70 -41.19
N PHE A 412 -5.03 15.49 -42.07
CA PHE A 412 -6.44 15.33 -41.74
C PHE A 412 -6.86 13.87 -41.95
N GLY A 413 -7.86 13.45 -41.19
CA GLY A 413 -8.45 12.12 -41.29
C GLY A 413 -9.97 12.18 -41.21
N LEU A 414 -10.64 11.36 -42.02
CA LEU A 414 -12.01 10.94 -41.75
C LEU A 414 -11.96 9.89 -40.64
N VAL A 415 -12.50 10.20 -39.48
CA VAL A 415 -12.44 9.35 -38.28
C VAL A 415 -13.86 9.04 -37.82
N TYR A 416 -14.13 7.77 -37.52
CA TYR A 416 -15.37 7.37 -36.87
C TYR A 416 -15.17 7.34 -35.35
N ASP A 417 -15.95 8.13 -34.63
CA ASP A 417 -15.98 8.09 -33.18
C ASP A 417 -17.17 7.24 -32.70
N PHE A 418 -16.86 6.13 -32.04
CA PHE A 418 -17.84 5.18 -31.51
C PHE A 418 -18.67 5.76 -30.37
N ASN A 419 -18.12 6.73 -29.62
CA ASN A 419 -18.83 7.33 -28.50
C ASN A 419 -19.99 8.21 -28.98
N SER A 420 -19.71 9.10 -29.93
CA SER A 420 -20.70 10.00 -30.53
C SER A 420 -21.43 9.41 -31.75
N ARG A 421 -21.07 8.18 -32.16
CA ARG A 421 -21.59 7.45 -33.32
C ARG A 421 -21.64 8.33 -34.57
N GLY A 422 -20.50 8.87 -34.97
CA GLY A 422 -20.42 9.84 -36.08
C GLY A 422 -19.08 9.85 -36.79
N TYR A 423 -19.09 10.39 -38.01
CA TYR A 423 -17.89 10.65 -38.80
C TYR A 423 -17.42 12.09 -38.62
N PHE A 424 -16.12 12.28 -38.46
CA PHE A 424 -15.49 13.57 -38.18
C PHE A 424 -14.33 13.79 -39.13
N ILE A 425 -14.16 15.04 -39.59
CA ILE A 425 -12.89 15.48 -40.15
C ILE A 425 -12.01 15.97 -39.00
N SER A 426 -10.97 15.20 -38.71
CA SER A 426 -10.11 15.36 -37.54
C SER A 426 -8.70 15.70 -37.96
N LYS A 427 -8.03 16.57 -37.18
CA LYS A 427 -6.61 16.90 -37.36
C LYS A 427 -5.75 15.94 -36.55
N PHE A 428 -4.64 15.49 -37.12
CA PHE A 428 -3.66 14.68 -36.40
C PHE A 428 -2.85 15.55 -35.41
N ASP A 429 -2.73 15.10 -34.17
CA ASP A 429 -1.91 15.71 -33.12
C ASP A 429 -0.55 15.00 -33.05
N GLU A 430 0.51 15.75 -33.33
CA GLU A 430 1.87 15.21 -33.38
C GLU A 430 2.40 14.71 -32.04
N ILE A 431 1.96 15.32 -30.96
CA ILE A 431 2.46 15.03 -29.61
C ILE A 431 1.77 13.78 -29.08
N LYS A 432 0.49 13.62 -29.37
CA LYS A 432 -0.33 12.48 -28.94
C LYS A 432 -0.31 11.31 -29.93
N LYS A 433 0.07 11.57 -31.18
CA LYS A 433 0.04 10.63 -32.31
C LYS A 433 -1.38 10.05 -32.53
N GLU A 434 -2.39 10.92 -32.45
CA GLU A 434 -3.80 10.56 -32.58
C GLU A 434 -4.58 11.63 -33.37
N PHE A 435 -5.76 11.28 -33.88
CA PHE A 435 -6.66 12.27 -34.47
C PHE A 435 -7.54 12.91 -33.38
N ILE A 436 -7.59 14.24 -33.35
CA ILE A 436 -8.37 14.98 -32.37
C ILE A 436 -9.79 15.19 -32.89
N ILE A 437 -10.76 14.58 -32.21
CA ILE A 437 -12.18 14.75 -32.50
C ILE A 437 -12.62 16.15 -32.04
N ASP A 438 -13.07 16.98 -32.98
CA ASP A 438 -13.80 18.22 -32.71
C ASP A 438 -15.28 18.00 -33.06
N GLN A 439 -16.17 18.12 -32.08
CA GLN A 439 -17.61 17.91 -32.27
C GLN A 439 -18.22 18.88 -33.30
N ARG A 440 -17.58 20.03 -33.54
CA ARG A 440 -17.99 21.00 -34.56
C ARG A 440 -17.65 20.56 -35.99
N ASN A 441 -16.82 19.53 -36.15
CA ASN A 441 -16.42 18.96 -37.45
C ASN A 441 -17.14 17.64 -37.75
N LYS A 442 -18.25 17.36 -37.04
CA LYS A 442 -19.12 16.23 -37.35
C LYS A 442 -19.69 16.42 -38.75
N LEU A 443 -19.53 15.40 -39.60
CA LEU A 443 -20.14 15.43 -40.91
C LEU A 443 -21.68 15.32 -40.78
N PRO A 444 -22.45 16.04 -41.60
CA PRO A 444 -23.89 16.22 -41.40
C PRO A 444 -24.76 14.98 -41.68
N THR A 445 -24.19 13.78 -41.87
CA THR A 445 -24.99 12.57 -42.13
C THR A 445 -24.39 11.33 -41.46
N ASN A 446 -25.25 10.50 -40.86
CA ASN A 446 -24.89 9.18 -40.33
C ASN A 446 -24.80 8.11 -41.44
N SER A 447 -25.02 8.49 -42.70
CA SER A 447 -25.16 7.58 -43.86
C SER A 447 -24.11 7.84 -44.94
N ILE A 448 -22.90 8.26 -44.54
CA ILE A 448 -21.77 8.34 -45.47
C ILE A 448 -21.45 6.93 -45.91
N ASN A 449 -21.55 6.69 -47.23
CA ASN A 449 -21.00 5.48 -47.81
C ASN A 449 -19.48 5.64 -47.88
N THR A 450 -18.78 5.12 -46.88
CA THR A 450 -17.31 5.21 -46.74
C THR A 450 -16.54 4.62 -47.92
N LYS A 451 -17.21 3.88 -48.81
CA LYS A 451 -16.63 3.35 -50.05
C LYS A 451 -16.49 4.40 -51.14
N PHE A 452 -17.27 5.49 -51.08
CA PHE A 452 -17.32 6.50 -52.12
C PHE A 452 -16.83 7.86 -51.63
N ILE A 453 -15.58 7.90 -51.18
CA ILE A 453 -15.00 9.08 -50.54
C ILE A 453 -13.65 9.46 -51.15
N ALA A 454 -13.41 10.76 -51.27
CA ALA A 454 -12.12 11.31 -51.68
C ALA A 454 -11.84 12.62 -50.97
N PHE A 455 -10.55 12.98 -50.88
CA PHE A 455 -10.13 14.29 -50.43
C PHE A 455 -9.53 15.06 -51.60
N TYR A 456 -9.85 16.35 -51.68
CA TYR A 456 -9.26 17.30 -52.61
C TYR A 456 -9.02 18.62 -51.87
N LYS A 457 -7.76 18.98 -51.67
CA LYS A 457 -7.36 20.18 -50.92
C LYS A 457 -8.04 20.18 -49.54
N ASP A 458 -8.73 21.26 -49.18
CA ASP A 458 -9.49 21.38 -47.94
C ASP A 458 -10.94 20.85 -48.00
N THR A 459 -11.21 20.01 -48.99
CA THR A 459 -12.56 19.52 -49.29
C THR A 459 -12.62 18.00 -49.22
N PHE A 460 -13.54 17.49 -48.42
CA PHE A 460 -13.93 16.09 -48.40
C PHE A 460 -15.11 15.87 -49.34
N VAL A 461 -15.02 14.90 -50.23
CA VAL A 461 -16.01 14.64 -51.28
C VAL A 461 -16.58 13.25 -51.09
N PHE A 462 -17.90 13.11 -51.17
CA PHE A 462 -18.56 11.82 -51.02
C PHE A 462 -19.76 11.68 -51.95
N LEU A 463 -20.02 10.45 -52.41
CA LEU A 463 -21.23 10.12 -53.16
C LEU A 463 -22.28 9.51 -52.24
N LYS A 464 -23.53 9.92 -52.45
CA LYS A 464 -24.70 9.33 -51.81
C LYS A 464 -25.67 8.82 -52.86
N TYR A 465 -26.25 7.65 -52.61
CA TYR A 465 -27.33 7.11 -53.43
C TYR A 465 -28.65 7.69 -52.94
N GLU A 466 -29.28 8.53 -53.76
CA GLU A 466 -30.58 9.13 -53.46
C GLU A 466 -31.40 9.27 -54.74
N ASN A 467 -32.71 9.03 -54.66
CA ASN A 467 -33.64 9.18 -55.79
C ASN A 467 -33.19 8.43 -57.06
N ASN A 468 -32.62 7.22 -56.88
CA ASN A 468 -32.05 6.43 -57.97
C ASN A 468 -31.01 7.20 -58.80
N ILE A 469 -30.19 8.04 -58.17
CA ILE A 469 -28.97 8.62 -58.77
C ILE A 469 -27.82 8.62 -57.75
N ASN A 470 -26.57 8.47 -58.22
CA ASN A 470 -25.37 8.73 -57.42
C ASN A 470 -25.11 10.25 -57.38
N LYS A 471 -25.48 10.92 -56.28
CA LYS A 471 -25.27 12.36 -56.08
C LYS A 471 -23.94 12.68 -55.43
N LEU A 472 -23.26 13.72 -55.90
CA LEU A 472 -21.96 14.15 -55.40
C LEU A 472 -22.10 15.31 -54.42
N TYR A 473 -21.50 15.18 -53.24
CA TYR A 473 -21.46 16.21 -52.21
C TYR A 473 -20.02 16.53 -51.83
N SER A 474 -19.81 17.78 -51.40
CA SER A 474 -18.55 18.23 -50.82
C SER A 474 -18.76 18.85 -49.45
N TYR A 475 -17.84 18.59 -48.53
CA TYR A 475 -17.71 19.25 -47.24
C TYR A 475 -16.36 19.96 -47.19
N ASN A 476 -16.36 21.29 -47.13
CA ASN A 476 -15.15 22.08 -46.92
C ASN A 476 -14.88 22.15 -45.41
N PHE A 477 -13.75 21.60 -44.97
CA PHE A 477 -13.42 21.53 -43.54
C PHE A 477 -12.66 22.76 -43.02
N SER A 478 -12.28 23.70 -43.88
CA SER A 478 -11.75 25.01 -43.47
C SER A 478 -12.85 25.93 -42.97
N ASN A 479 -13.98 25.99 -43.68
CA ASN A 479 -15.12 26.85 -43.36
C ASN A 479 -16.37 26.11 -42.86
N LYS A 480 -16.31 24.77 -42.79
CA LYS A 480 -17.34 23.86 -42.25
C LYS A 480 -18.67 23.88 -43.02
N THR A 481 -18.62 24.10 -44.33
CA THR A 481 -19.81 24.15 -45.20
C THR A 481 -19.96 22.90 -46.05
N THR A 482 -21.21 22.52 -46.34
CA THR A 482 -21.54 21.43 -47.27
C THR A 482 -22.17 22.00 -48.53
N LYS A 483 -21.84 21.44 -49.69
CA LYS A 483 -22.39 21.83 -50.99
C LYS A 483 -22.73 20.59 -51.82
N THR A 484 -23.87 20.64 -52.51
CA THR A 484 -24.22 19.68 -53.57
C THR A 484 -23.50 20.08 -54.86
N LEU A 485 -22.82 19.13 -55.48
CA LEU A 485 -22.10 19.29 -56.75
C LEU A 485 -22.94 18.74 -57.90
N ALA A 486 -22.47 18.92 -59.15
CA ALA A 486 -23.20 18.42 -60.32
C ALA A 486 -23.43 16.90 -60.24
N ASP A 487 -24.66 16.51 -60.56
CA ASP A 487 -25.09 15.11 -60.53
C ASP A 487 -24.26 14.25 -61.49
N PHE A 488 -23.98 13.03 -61.08
CA PHE A 488 -23.26 12.07 -61.91
C PHE A 488 -24.12 11.71 -63.13
N PRO A 489 -23.64 11.93 -64.37
CA PRO A 489 -24.46 11.75 -65.58
C PRO A 489 -24.53 10.28 -66.04
N GLY A 490 -23.70 9.40 -65.49
CA GLY A 490 -23.67 7.99 -65.86
C GLY A 490 -24.73 7.16 -65.12
N GLU A 491 -24.90 5.92 -65.54
CA GLU A 491 -25.78 4.98 -64.85
C GLU A 491 -25.34 4.70 -63.42
N ASN A 492 -26.32 4.47 -62.55
CA ASN A 492 -26.09 4.13 -61.15
C ASN A 492 -25.19 2.94 -60.96
N ARG A 493 -24.29 3.05 -59.99
CA ARG A 493 -23.33 2.00 -59.70
C ARG A 493 -22.92 1.98 -58.23
N PHE A 494 -22.63 0.76 -57.79
CA PHE A 494 -22.09 0.43 -56.48
C PHE A 494 -20.70 -0.18 -56.65
N ASN A 495 -19.90 -0.19 -55.58
CA ASN A 495 -18.57 -0.78 -55.57
C ASN A 495 -17.65 -0.24 -56.69
N ALA A 496 -17.82 1.03 -57.08
CA ALA A 496 -17.03 1.72 -58.09
C ALA A 496 -15.73 2.28 -57.48
N LEU A 497 -14.77 2.63 -58.35
CA LEU A 497 -13.58 3.37 -57.95
C LEU A 497 -13.93 4.86 -57.78
N ILE A 498 -13.27 5.52 -56.84
CA ILE A 498 -13.30 6.97 -56.71
C ILE A 498 -11.93 7.47 -56.26
N GLU A 499 -11.26 8.28 -57.07
CA GLU A 499 -9.98 8.88 -56.68
C GLU A 499 -9.78 10.26 -57.29
N VAL A 500 -9.04 11.10 -56.59
CA VAL A 500 -8.62 12.41 -57.11
C VAL A 500 -7.27 12.26 -57.79
N VAL A 501 -7.17 12.73 -59.03
CA VAL A 501 -5.92 12.83 -59.79
C VAL A 501 -5.79 14.28 -60.22
N ASN A 502 -4.77 14.97 -59.70
CA ASN A 502 -4.60 16.42 -59.82
C ASN A 502 -5.87 17.17 -59.35
N ASP A 503 -6.40 18.10 -60.15
CA ASP A 503 -7.60 18.88 -59.84
C ASP A 503 -8.92 18.24 -60.37
N HIS A 504 -8.95 16.91 -60.53
CA HIS A 504 -10.12 16.21 -61.02
C HIS A 504 -10.45 14.97 -60.19
N LEU A 505 -11.73 14.70 -60.00
CA LEU A 505 -12.24 13.49 -59.38
C LEU A 505 -12.58 12.48 -60.47
N TYR A 506 -12.01 11.28 -60.38
CA TYR A 506 -12.32 10.16 -61.27
C TYR A 506 -13.26 9.19 -60.56
N PHE A 507 -14.33 8.81 -61.24
CA PHE A 507 -15.34 7.87 -60.74
C PHE A 507 -15.76 6.91 -61.84
N GLY A 508 -15.75 5.61 -61.58
CA GLY A 508 -15.99 4.63 -62.64
C GLY A 508 -15.91 3.18 -62.20
N LEU A 509 -16.05 2.27 -63.16
CA LEU A 509 -16.12 0.82 -62.92
C LEU A 509 -17.27 0.44 -61.97
N GLY A 510 -17.13 -0.66 -61.23
CA GLY A 510 -18.17 -1.16 -60.32
C GLY A 510 -19.31 -1.88 -61.03
N SER A 511 -20.47 -1.93 -60.38
CA SER A 511 -21.63 -2.68 -60.88
C SER A 511 -22.97 -2.10 -60.42
N PHE A 512 -24.02 -2.33 -61.19
CA PHE A 512 -25.40 -2.13 -60.75
C PHE A 512 -25.97 -3.48 -60.30
N THR A 513 -26.49 -3.54 -59.07
CA THR A 513 -26.85 -4.79 -58.38
C THR A 513 -28.28 -5.27 -58.65
N HIS A 514 -29.01 -4.61 -59.54
CA HIS A 514 -30.33 -5.08 -59.99
C HIS A 514 -30.14 -6.18 -61.03
N HIS A 515 -30.95 -7.24 -60.99
CA HIS A 515 -30.82 -8.37 -61.91
C HIS A 515 -31.34 -8.00 -63.32
N PRO A 516 -30.58 -8.31 -64.41
CA PRO A 516 -29.24 -8.91 -64.42
C PRO A 516 -28.15 -7.92 -63.99
N VAL A 517 -27.16 -8.38 -63.20
CA VAL A 517 -26.05 -7.55 -62.72
C VAL A 517 -25.30 -6.95 -63.90
N LYS A 518 -25.21 -5.62 -63.94
CA LYS A 518 -24.47 -4.89 -64.96
C LYS A 518 -23.11 -4.47 -64.42
N TYR A 519 -22.06 -4.71 -65.22
CA TYR A 519 -20.69 -4.29 -64.91
C TYR A 519 -20.29 -3.13 -65.81
N PHE A 520 -19.56 -2.19 -65.26
CA PHE A 520 -19.21 -0.94 -65.92
C PHE A 520 -17.71 -0.92 -66.26
N GLY A 521 -17.38 -0.56 -67.50
CA GLY A 521 -16.01 -0.30 -67.96
C GLY A 521 -15.68 1.18 -68.00
N ASP A 522 -16.67 2.06 -67.91
CA ASP A 522 -16.51 3.49 -68.04
C ASP A 522 -15.89 4.14 -66.80
N ILE A 523 -14.97 5.07 -67.05
CA ILE A 523 -14.38 5.97 -66.06
C ILE A 523 -14.73 7.40 -66.46
N TRP A 524 -15.36 8.12 -65.54
CA TRP A 524 -15.75 9.51 -65.67
C TRP A 524 -14.80 10.41 -64.90
N LYS A 525 -14.68 11.66 -65.36
CA LYS A 525 -13.87 12.71 -64.76
C LYS A 525 -14.77 13.90 -64.43
N TYR A 526 -14.76 14.32 -63.18
CA TYR A 526 -15.39 15.54 -62.70
C TYR A 526 -14.35 16.65 -62.53
N SER A 527 -14.70 17.84 -63.01
CA SER A 527 -13.90 19.05 -62.82
C SER A 527 -14.40 19.83 -61.61
N PHE A 528 -13.54 20.00 -60.59
CA PHE A 528 -13.86 20.81 -59.41
C PHE A 528 -14.01 22.30 -59.74
N THR A 529 -13.37 22.79 -60.81
CA THR A 529 -13.43 24.20 -61.21
C THR A 529 -14.66 24.51 -62.05
N GLN A 530 -15.05 23.60 -62.94
CA GLN A 530 -16.19 23.79 -63.85
C GLN A 530 -17.49 23.25 -63.28
N ASN A 531 -17.43 22.41 -62.23
CA ASN A 531 -18.59 21.68 -61.71
C ASN A 531 -19.31 20.87 -62.80
N THR A 532 -18.55 20.14 -63.62
CA THR A 532 -19.05 19.35 -64.74
C THR A 532 -18.39 17.97 -64.79
N TRP A 533 -19.08 17.03 -65.41
CA TRP A 533 -18.61 15.67 -65.66
C TRP A 533 -18.35 15.44 -67.14
N ILE A 534 -17.31 14.67 -67.47
CA ILE A 534 -17.08 14.11 -68.81
C ILE A 534 -16.73 12.62 -68.70
N LYS A 535 -17.15 11.81 -69.68
CA LYS A 535 -16.68 10.41 -69.79
C LYS A 535 -15.22 10.45 -70.24
N ALA A 536 -14.30 10.00 -69.39
CA ALA A 536 -12.87 10.14 -69.62
C ALA A 536 -12.32 9.02 -70.51
N ILE A 537 -12.68 7.78 -70.20
CA ILE A 537 -12.25 6.59 -70.95
C ILE A 537 -13.21 5.42 -70.71
N ASP A 538 -13.17 4.43 -71.60
CA ASP A 538 -13.86 3.14 -71.42
C ASP A 538 -12.82 2.02 -71.34
N PHE A 539 -12.88 1.21 -70.28
CA PHE A 539 -12.00 0.07 -70.07
C PHE A 539 -12.62 -1.18 -70.70
N ALA A 540 -12.27 -1.41 -71.96
CA ALA A 540 -12.82 -2.47 -72.81
C ALA A 540 -12.63 -3.91 -72.26
N GLU A 541 -11.76 -4.12 -71.27
CA GLU A 541 -11.57 -5.42 -70.65
C GLU A 541 -12.77 -5.85 -69.78
N ILE A 542 -13.67 -4.95 -69.37
CA ILE A 542 -14.84 -5.33 -68.56
C ILE A 542 -15.92 -5.97 -69.46
N THR A 543 -15.72 -7.25 -69.81
CA THR A 543 -16.64 -7.99 -70.69
C THR A 543 -17.53 -8.99 -69.95
N SER A 544 -17.26 -9.24 -68.66
CA SER A 544 -17.85 -10.35 -67.90
C SER A 544 -17.61 -10.19 -66.40
N MET A 545 -18.34 -10.96 -65.58
CA MET A 545 -18.24 -10.96 -64.12
C MET A 545 -16.80 -11.21 -63.62
N ASN A 546 -16.09 -12.15 -64.26
CA ASN A 546 -14.69 -12.49 -63.99
C ASN A 546 -13.67 -11.51 -64.59
N LYS A 547 -14.10 -10.34 -65.06
CA LYS A 547 -13.22 -9.21 -65.35
C LYS A 547 -13.64 -7.94 -64.61
N ALA A 548 -14.82 -7.96 -63.98
CA ALA A 548 -15.41 -6.83 -63.29
C ALA A 548 -14.52 -6.31 -62.15
N LYS A 549 -14.38 -4.99 -62.09
CA LYS A 549 -13.62 -4.28 -61.06
C LYS A 549 -14.59 -3.71 -60.02
N ARG A 550 -15.15 -4.60 -59.20
CA ARG A 550 -16.01 -4.24 -58.04
C ARG A 550 -15.16 -4.11 -56.79
N ASN A 551 -15.24 -2.97 -56.10
CA ASN A 551 -14.36 -2.60 -54.99
C ASN A 551 -12.88 -2.76 -55.37
N PRO A 552 -12.44 -2.18 -56.50
CA PRO A 552 -11.04 -2.30 -56.89
C PRO A 552 -10.15 -1.62 -55.85
N ILE A 553 -8.94 -2.15 -55.70
CA ILE A 553 -7.87 -1.38 -55.06
C ILE A 553 -7.55 -0.24 -56.01
N SER A 554 -7.62 1.01 -55.54
CA SER A 554 -7.29 2.19 -56.34
C SER A 554 -6.42 3.18 -55.58
N PHE A 555 -5.56 3.90 -56.30
CA PHE A 555 -4.78 5.02 -55.78
C PHE A 555 -4.25 5.88 -56.93
N SER A 556 -3.83 7.12 -56.65
CA SER A 556 -3.24 8.02 -57.63
C SER A 556 -1.82 8.44 -57.25
N VAL A 557 -0.94 8.57 -58.25
CA VAL A 557 0.40 9.14 -58.11
C VAL A 557 0.70 10.00 -59.33
N GLY A 558 0.89 11.30 -59.14
CA GLY A 558 1.01 12.25 -60.24
C GLY A 558 -0.21 12.18 -61.17
N ASN A 559 0.04 12.05 -62.48
CA ASN A 559 -1.00 11.96 -63.52
C ASN A 559 -1.56 10.53 -63.74
N LYS A 560 -1.33 9.61 -62.81
CA LYS A 560 -1.65 8.19 -63.01
C LYS A 560 -2.65 7.71 -61.97
N LEU A 561 -3.71 7.06 -62.43
CA LEU A 561 -4.69 6.34 -61.63
C LEU A 561 -4.41 4.84 -61.74
N PHE A 562 -4.00 4.23 -60.64
CA PHE A 562 -3.78 2.79 -60.56
C PHE A 562 -5.04 2.11 -60.05
N PHE A 563 -5.38 0.95 -60.62
CA PHE A 563 -6.52 0.16 -60.19
C PHE A 563 -6.34 -1.33 -60.49
N GLY A 564 -6.91 -2.20 -59.66
CA GLY A 564 -6.86 -3.66 -59.86
C GLY A 564 -7.66 -4.42 -58.81
N ALA A 565 -7.60 -5.75 -58.86
CA ALA A 565 -8.41 -6.66 -58.04
C ALA A 565 -9.95 -6.45 -58.18
N GLY A 566 -10.74 -7.19 -57.39
CA GLY A 566 -12.18 -7.01 -57.28
C GLY A 566 -12.87 -8.10 -56.47
N GLN A 567 -14.08 -7.85 -55.99
CA GLN A 567 -14.81 -8.72 -55.05
C GLN A 567 -15.21 -10.09 -55.64
N ASP A 568 -15.43 -10.19 -56.96
CA ASP A 568 -16.11 -11.34 -57.58
C ASP A 568 -15.18 -12.25 -58.38
N GLY A 569 -13.86 -12.06 -58.30
CA GLY A 569 -12.94 -13.01 -58.89
C GLY A 569 -11.51 -12.87 -58.40
N TYR A 570 -10.82 -14.01 -58.39
CA TYR A 570 -9.43 -14.21 -58.01
C TYR A 570 -8.48 -13.55 -59.02
N HIS A 571 -8.53 -12.22 -59.13
CA HIS A 571 -7.76 -11.48 -60.12
C HIS A 571 -6.56 -10.81 -59.47
N SER A 572 -5.38 -11.21 -59.92
CA SER A 572 -4.12 -10.52 -59.62
C SER A 572 -3.83 -9.40 -60.62
N ASP A 573 -4.77 -9.06 -61.52
CA ASP A 573 -4.51 -8.05 -62.54
C ASP A 573 -4.47 -6.63 -61.95
N PHE A 574 -3.53 -5.85 -62.44
CA PHE A 574 -3.26 -4.51 -61.98
C PHE A 574 -3.01 -3.62 -63.20
N TRP A 575 -3.58 -2.42 -63.18
CA TRP A 575 -3.65 -1.54 -64.33
C TRP A 575 -3.36 -0.10 -63.91
N VAL A 576 -2.89 0.69 -64.87
CA VAL A 576 -2.74 2.13 -64.70
C VAL A 576 -3.40 2.86 -65.86
N TYR A 577 -4.25 3.83 -65.52
CA TYR A 577 -4.76 4.84 -66.43
C TYR A 577 -3.89 6.09 -66.32
N ASP A 578 -3.16 6.41 -67.38
CA ASP A 578 -2.39 7.64 -67.50
C ASP A 578 -3.29 8.75 -68.07
N THR A 579 -3.60 9.74 -67.23
CA THR A 579 -4.55 10.81 -67.59
C THR A 579 -3.97 11.81 -68.58
N SER A 580 -2.64 11.83 -68.77
CA SER A 580 -1.97 12.72 -69.72
C SER A 580 -1.97 12.17 -71.15
N THR A 581 -1.85 10.84 -71.28
CA THR A 581 -1.87 10.16 -72.59
C THR A 581 -3.23 9.54 -72.92
N ASN A 582 -4.16 9.55 -71.97
CA ASN A 582 -5.47 8.91 -72.03
C ASN A 582 -5.39 7.41 -72.39
N LYS A 583 -4.46 6.67 -71.76
CA LYS A 583 -4.21 5.24 -72.03
C LYS A 583 -4.27 4.40 -70.76
N ILE A 584 -4.84 3.20 -70.88
CA ILE A 584 -4.80 2.16 -69.84
C ILE A 584 -3.74 1.13 -70.21
N THR A 585 -2.84 0.81 -69.27
CA THR A 585 -1.77 -0.18 -69.46
C THR A 585 -1.71 -1.16 -68.29
N LYS A 586 -1.39 -2.42 -68.58
CA LYS A 586 -1.25 -3.46 -67.56
C LYS A 586 0.07 -3.31 -66.80
N ARG A 587 0.06 -3.63 -65.52
CA ARG A 587 1.20 -3.57 -64.59
C ARG A 587 1.48 -4.93 -63.97
N GLY A 588 2.57 -5.02 -63.20
CA GLY A 588 2.96 -6.20 -62.43
C GLY A 588 1.80 -6.70 -61.58
N SER A 589 1.47 -7.98 -61.74
CA SER A 589 0.34 -8.60 -61.08
C SER A 589 0.47 -8.53 -59.55
N LEU A 590 -0.67 -8.34 -58.87
CA LEU A 590 -0.78 -8.36 -57.42
C LEU A 590 -0.32 -9.72 -56.87
N PRO A 591 0.42 -9.75 -55.74
CA PRO A 591 0.90 -10.98 -55.12
C PRO A 591 -0.19 -11.72 -54.32
N PHE A 592 -1.45 -11.30 -54.44
CA PHE A 592 -2.60 -11.86 -53.74
C PHE A 592 -3.81 -11.93 -54.68
N LEU A 593 -4.71 -12.87 -54.39
CA LEU A 593 -5.92 -13.14 -55.17
C LEU A 593 -7.23 -12.75 -54.45
N LYS A 594 -7.13 -12.13 -53.28
CA LYS A 594 -8.28 -11.86 -52.41
C LYS A 594 -9.02 -10.61 -52.89
N GLY A 595 -10.30 -10.77 -53.22
CA GLY A 595 -11.21 -9.66 -53.47
C GLY A 595 -11.41 -8.83 -52.20
N GLY A 596 -10.93 -7.60 -52.21
CA GLY A 596 -10.99 -6.72 -51.05
C GLY A 596 -12.44 -6.38 -50.68
N SER A 597 -12.82 -6.65 -49.43
CA SER A 597 -13.98 -6.03 -48.80
C SER A 597 -13.68 -4.53 -48.59
N SER A 598 -13.97 -3.71 -49.61
CA SER A 598 -14.34 -2.28 -49.56
C SER A 598 -13.63 -1.26 -48.63
N THR A 599 -12.45 -1.53 -48.08
CA THR A 599 -11.80 -0.65 -47.09
C THR A 599 -10.29 -0.55 -47.22
N ILE A 600 -9.70 -1.19 -48.24
CA ILE A 600 -8.25 -1.16 -48.42
C ILE A 600 -7.88 0.14 -49.12
N HIS A 601 -7.47 1.14 -48.35
CA HIS A 601 -6.90 2.38 -48.85
C HIS A 601 -5.39 2.24 -48.93
N PRO A 602 -4.80 2.10 -50.15
CA PRO A 602 -3.36 2.09 -50.31
C PRO A 602 -2.77 3.43 -49.89
N VAL A 603 -1.55 3.40 -49.37
CA VAL A 603 -0.85 4.63 -48.98
C VAL A 603 0.44 4.77 -49.75
N VAL A 604 0.70 5.97 -50.23
CA VAL A 604 1.89 6.28 -51.03
C VAL A 604 2.94 6.87 -50.10
N LYS A 605 4.16 6.32 -50.13
CA LYS A 605 5.34 6.86 -49.43
C LYS A 605 6.54 6.76 -50.37
N GLY A 606 7.04 7.92 -50.81
CA GLY A 606 8.09 7.98 -51.82
C GLY A 606 7.64 7.36 -53.14
N ASN A 607 8.44 6.45 -53.69
CA ASN A 607 8.12 5.70 -54.91
C ASN A 607 7.38 4.37 -54.65
N LYS A 608 7.00 4.09 -53.39
CA LYS A 608 6.33 2.85 -52.99
C LYS A 608 4.89 3.11 -52.58
N VAL A 609 4.03 2.14 -52.88
CA VAL A 609 2.64 2.11 -52.42
C VAL A 609 2.44 0.91 -51.53
N PHE A 610 1.88 1.13 -50.35
CA PHE A 610 1.69 0.11 -49.34
C PHE A 610 0.23 -0.28 -49.23
N VAL A 611 -0.02 -1.58 -49.16
CA VAL A 611 -1.34 -2.18 -49.08
C VAL A 611 -1.31 -3.23 -47.98
N PHE A 612 -2.25 -3.17 -47.03
CA PHE A 612 -2.36 -4.17 -45.97
C PHE A 612 -3.59 -5.05 -46.19
N LEU A 613 -3.38 -6.37 -46.17
CA LEU A 613 -4.42 -7.40 -46.21
C LEU A 613 -4.18 -8.39 -45.07
N ASP A 614 -3.74 -9.61 -45.39
CA ASP A 614 -3.27 -10.61 -44.42
C ASP A 614 -1.78 -10.38 -44.08
N TYR A 615 -1.06 -9.73 -44.99
CA TYR A 615 0.30 -9.23 -44.85
C TYR A 615 0.36 -7.79 -45.33
N LEU A 616 1.47 -7.11 -45.03
CA LEU A 616 1.80 -5.85 -45.67
C LEU A 616 2.48 -6.12 -47.01
N TYR A 617 1.98 -5.50 -48.07
CA TYR A 617 2.54 -5.53 -49.41
C TYR A 617 3.02 -4.15 -49.81
N SER A 618 4.08 -4.07 -50.61
CA SER A 618 4.54 -2.82 -51.20
C SER A 618 4.73 -2.96 -52.70
N TYR A 619 4.22 -2.01 -53.48
CA TYR A 619 4.46 -1.88 -54.91
C TYR A 619 5.44 -0.74 -55.16
N ASP A 620 6.56 -1.03 -55.82
CA ASP A 620 7.51 -0.02 -56.27
C ASP A 620 7.12 0.47 -57.67
N ILE A 621 6.77 1.75 -57.77
CA ILE A 621 6.20 2.37 -58.98
C ILE A 621 7.22 2.40 -60.13
N ASN A 622 8.51 2.51 -59.80
CA ASN A 622 9.57 2.65 -60.81
C ASN A 622 9.95 1.29 -61.42
N SER A 623 10.06 0.27 -60.57
CA SER A 623 10.43 -1.08 -60.99
C SER A 623 9.25 -1.96 -61.40
N ASP A 624 8.01 -1.51 -61.17
CA ASP A 624 6.77 -2.26 -61.49
C ASP A 624 6.74 -3.63 -60.79
N LYS A 625 7.16 -3.66 -59.52
CA LYS A 625 7.29 -4.88 -58.73
C LYS A 625 6.59 -4.78 -57.39
N TRP A 626 5.91 -5.86 -57.03
CA TRP A 626 5.36 -6.07 -55.70
C TRP A 626 6.34 -6.83 -54.80
N ALA A 627 6.34 -6.51 -53.51
CA ALA A 627 7.03 -7.24 -52.46
C ALA A 627 6.08 -7.53 -51.29
N THR A 628 6.29 -8.66 -50.61
CA THR A 628 5.50 -9.11 -49.45
C THR A 628 6.35 -9.03 -48.19
N HIS A 629 5.80 -8.41 -47.14
CA HIS A 629 6.47 -8.21 -45.85
C HIS A 629 5.88 -9.14 -44.79
N ASN A 630 6.40 -10.37 -44.69
CA ASN A 630 5.84 -11.45 -43.87
C ASN A 630 5.87 -11.19 -42.35
N ASN A 631 6.73 -10.28 -41.88
CA ASN A 631 6.87 -9.94 -40.46
C ASN A 631 5.67 -9.15 -39.89
N PHE A 632 4.75 -8.73 -40.76
CA PHE A 632 3.56 -7.96 -40.41
C PHE A 632 2.26 -8.78 -40.52
N LYS A 633 2.31 -10.06 -40.17
CA LYS A 633 1.12 -10.90 -40.15
C LYS A 633 0.20 -10.49 -39.00
N ASP A 634 -1.04 -10.14 -39.30
CA ASP A 634 -2.06 -9.83 -38.28
C ASP A 634 -3.33 -10.63 -38.57
N TYR A 635 -3.98 -11.10 -37.51
CA TYR A 635 -5.23 -11.86 -37.56
C TYR A 635 -6.46 -10.98 -37.29
N GLY A 636 -6.28 -9.68 -37.06
CA GLY A 636 -7.37 -8.70 -36.91
C GLY A 636 -7.95 -8.21 -38.25
N VAL A 637 -9.17 -7.65 -38.20
CA VAL A 637 -9.75 -6.97 -39.37
C VAL A 637 -9.00 -5.65 -39.52
N THR A 638 -8.15 -5.56 -40.53
CA THR A 638 -7.44 -4.31 -40.85
C THR A 638 -8.41 -3.40 -41.59
N SER A 639 -8.63 -2.21 -41.05
CA SER A 639 -9.54 -1.26 -41.68
C SER A 639 -8.80 -0.27 -42.61
N GLY A 640 -7.45 -0.18 -42.55
CA GLY A 640 -6.59 0.54 -43.52
C GLY A 640 -5.23 1.06 -43.00
N LEU A 641 -4.57 1.92 -43.80
CA LEU A 641 -3.23 2.49 -43.55
C LEU A 641 -3.23 4.04 -43.70
N PHE A 642 -2.25 4.73 -43.12
CA PHE A 642 -1.86 6.10 -43.48
C PHE A 642 -0.36 6.35 -43.31
N VAL A 643 0.17 7.40 -43.94
CA VAL A 643 1.58 7.80 -43.84
C VAL A 643 1.68 9.15 -43.17
N HIS A 644 2.61 9.27 -42.23
CA HIS A 644 2.88 10.52 -41.52
C HIS A 644 4.30 10.56 -40.96
N ASP A 645 5.03 11.68 -41.11
CA ASP A 645 6.42 11.85 -40.66
C ASP A 645 7.36 10.70 -41.04
N ASN A 646 7.30 10.20 -42.28
CA ASN A 646 8.02 9.02 -42.76
C ASN A 646 7.67 7.69 -42.08
N TYR A 647 6.64 7.60 -41.24
CA TYR A 647 6.14 6.35 -40.70
C TYR A 647 4.85 5.92 -41.40
N ILE A 648 4.65 4.61 -41.47
CA ILE A 648 3.36 4.03 -41.84
C ILE A 648 2.63 3.72 -40.55
N TYR A 649 1.36 4.06 -40.50
CA TYR A 649 0.45 3.71 -39.43
C TYR A 649 -0.63 2.81 -40.01
N LYS A 650 -1.02 1.80 -39.23
CA LYS A 650 -2.10 0.86 -39.53
C LYS A 650 -3.15 1.00 -38.46
N TYR A 651 -4.42 0.99 -38.82
CA TYR A 651 -5.48 0.85 -37.84
C TYR A 651 -6.19 -0.49 -38.02
N SER A 652 -6.63 -1.08 -36.93
CA SER A 652 -7.12 -2.46 -36.88
C SER A 652 -8.19 -2.61 -35.83
N TYR A 653 -9.14 -3.49 -36.09
CA TYR A 653 -10.16 -3.88 -35.13
C TYR A 653 -9.83 -5.23 -34.52
N LYS A 654 -9.91 -5.32 -33.19
CA LYS A 654 -9.90 -6.60 -32.47
C LYS A 654 -11.21 -6.77 -31.73
N HIS A 655 -11.80 -7.93 -31.96
CA HIS A 655 -12.98 -8.35 -31.24
C HIS A 655 -12.74 -8.29 -29.72
N GLY A 656 -13.60 -7.57 -29.00
CA GLY A 656 -13.49 -7.39 -27.54
C GLY A 656 -12.48 -6.34 -27.07
N SER A 657 -11.65 -5.74 -27.95
CA SER A 657 -10.70 -4.68 -27.57
C SER A 657 -10.94 -3.35 -28.30
N GLY A 658 -11.81 -3.32 -29.31
CA GLY A 658 -12.11 -2.10 -30.07
C GLY A 658 -11.15 -1.86 -31.24
N TYR A 659 -11.16 -0.63 -31.75
CA TYR A 659 -10.36 -0.18 -32.90
C TYR A 659 -9.11 0.53 -32.44
N TYR A 660 -7.95 0.17 -32.95
CA TYR A 660 -6.69 0.76 -32.51
C TYR A 660 -5.73 1.04 -33.64
N THR A 661 -4.84 2.01 -33.39
CA THR A 661 -3.79 2.41 -34.31
C THR A 661 -2.45 1.84 -33.87
N HIS A 662 -1.75 1.25 -34.82
CA HIS A 662 -0.39 0.76 -34.72
C HIS A 662 0.55 1.62 -35.57
N LYS A 663 1.66 2.06 -35.00
CA LYS A 663 2.77 2.62 -35.80
C LYS A 663 3.67 1.46 -36.22
N LEU A 664 4.09 1.44 -37.49
CA LEU A 664 4.99 0.41 -38.01
C LEU A 664 6.44 0.90 -37.93
N ASN A 665 7.35 -0.01 -37.58
CA ASN A 665 8.76 0.30 -37.37
C ASN A 665 9.48 0.46 -38.72
N ASN A 666 10.15 1.61 -38.92
CA ASN A 666 10.81 1.94 -40.18
C ASN A 666 11.98 1.02 -40.56
N ASN A 667 12.58 0.31 -39.59
CA ASN A 667 13.68 -0.63 -39.87
C ASN A 667 13.26 -1.82 -40.75
N TYR A 668 11.97 -1.97 -41.03
CA TYR A 668 11.41 -3.06 -41.80
C TYR A 668 10.91 -2.67 -43.21
N PHE A 669 11.13 -1.43 -43.70
CA PHE A 669 10.56 -0.91 -44.97
C PHE A 669 11.54 -0.32 -45.99
#